data_AF-I9KHE4-F1
#
_entry.id   AF-I9KHE4-F1
#
_cell.length_a   1.000
_cell.length_b   1.000
_cell.length_c   1.000
_cell.angle_alpha   90.00
_cell.angle_beta   90.00
_cell.angle_gamma   90.00
#
_symmetry.space_group_name_H-M   'P 1'
#
loop_
_entity.id
_entity.type
_entity.pdbx_description
1 polymer ?
#
loop_
_entity_poly.entity_id
_entity_poly.type
_entity_poly.pdbx_seq_one_letter_code
_entity_poly.pdbx_strand_id
1 'polypeptide(L)'
;MALLPAVVPEIPESRAEVVPARLARKVAPLFGVQWPESPLGPATWVIDFTRVTLSEIARGAPLPTRSQASAFADRSRDGWALVDRVAVTARSAALPNEIANATLNRYGPDTRAAVILAAVNRLLDPLRVALDETIPLLVDEAGEPLPPGLRLAGWAGVLVEVFRSQPALVAAGVRARATQRSMAPSWDVPLAPSAADEPLTRCEIGAPLTAGTPVVPRDLDIADATLPRLDVLGPLATNPVARDELHEAVIGLLLRRILDVGSLRDASHLWISARGPGQLAVEALLTPTSIVDRFVRVALRTADVTARGLDDGGTLPAVPDPTRFAELPILSRRTATIALLGVLRQVLASPPARERARAAVLDRLERLRCLVGQTLPDDDPVRAVAVCRIDLTRLQMLRHNATTDLRDALDRLTRSTRRCQDLFDTGVLDRGAAAEIVSASNVEVNAVRTTNAAAAARLDGGPGGALPDADLLDEQLRARWQHWLRMVEVEPEMLTGARPVVDLLGYHLHNYAAFLASHAGSEDDLLAAITLFQDVVLPARERFLTRTGIFDPLRTSLQMGTVATTALAESAAARGDTGHAREWAGLGHRWIARALADESTRAMCRESTERSCRFALRAAPALTLAVELGVAEANVAGPAPGDAAAGDAEARGTAPPPDSAANSLDLAAELVTVARRWEASVVTSAEQHIRHQEIETWSRRVERLRAR
;
A
#
# COMPACT_ATOMS: atom_id res chain seq x y z
N MET A 1 -17.54 6.49 -1.10
CA MET A 1 -16.87 7.79 -0.90
C MET A 1 -15.39 7.54 -0.60
N ALA A 2 -14.51 8.45 -1.03
CA ALA A 2 -13.10 8.41 -0.67
C ALA A 2 -12.85 8.94 0.75
N LEU A 3 -11.76 8.54 1.38
CA LEU A 3 -11.41 8.99 2.75
C LEU A 3 -11.11 10.49 2.79
N LEU A 4 -10.27 10.96 1.86
CA LEU A 4 -9.85 12.35 1.73
C LEU A 4 -10.19 12.84 0.30
N PRO A 5 -11.47 13.15 0.02
CA PRO A 5 -11.93 13.50 -1.31
C PRO A 5 -11.45 14.90 -1.74
N ALA A 6 -11.05 15.07 -3.00
CA ALA A 6 -11.02 16.37 -3.65
C ALA A 6 -12.43 16.96 -3.68
N VAL A 7 -12.50 18.28 -3.56
CA VAL A 7 -13.76 19.01 -3.54
C VAL A 7 -13.84 19.87 -4.78
N VAL A 8 -14.88 19.66 -5.57
CA VAL A 8 -15.15 20.51 -6.73
C VAL A 8 -15.70 21.85 -6.22
N PRO A 9 -15.00 22.97 -6.45
CA PRO A 9 -15.35 24.24 -5.81
C PRO A 9 -16.61 24.86 -6.43
N GLU A 10 -17.29 25.70 -5.65
CA GLU A 10 -18.19 26.72 -6.21
C GLU A 10 -17.43 27.76 -7.04
N ILE A 11 -18.12 28.45 -7.94
CA ILE A 11 -17.51 29.58 -8.65
C ILE A 11 -17.59 30.80 -7.73
N PRO A 12 -16.46 31.33 -7.24
CA PRO A 12 -16.47 32.46 -6.33
C PRO A 12 -16.82 33.75 -7.08
N GLU A 13 -17.25 34.77 -6.34
CA GLU A 13 -17.50 36.11 -6.88
C GLU A 13 -16.20 36.86 -7.21
N SER A 14 -15.09 36.51 -6.53
CA SER A 14 -13.77 37.10 -6.74
C SER A 14 -13.22 36.77 -8.12
N ARG A 15 -13.05 37.81 -8.96
CA ARG A 15 -12.59 37.67 -10.36
C ARG A 15 -11.26 36.92 -10.50
N ALA A 16 -10.36 37.03 -9.52
CA ALA A 16 -9.06 36.36 -9.55
C ALA A 16 -9.17 34.83 -9.36
N GLU A 17 -10.19 34.37 -8.63
CA GLU A 17 -10.38 32.95 -8.29
C GLU A 17 -11.34 32.22 -9.23
N VAL A 18 -12.10 32.97 -10.05
CA VAL A 18 -13.07 32.42 -11.01
C VAL A 18 -12.40 31.44 -11.97
N VAL A 19 -11.22 31.77 -12.54
CA VAL A 19 -10.59 30.92 -13.56
C VAL A 19 -10.08 29.61 -12.96
N PRO A 20 -9.30 29.59 -11.86
CA PRO A 20 -8.94 28.33 -11.18
C PRO A 20 -10.13 27.47 -10.78
N ALA A 21 -11.22 28.07 -10.28
CA ALA A 21 -12.44 27.33 -9.94
C ALA A 21 -13.13 26.71 -11.17
N ARG A 22 -13.20 27.43 -12.29
CA ARG A 22 -13.69 26.89 -13.56
C ARG A 22 -12.81 25.75 -14.07
N LEU A 23 -11.48 25.89 -13.97
CA LEU A 23 -10.52 24.85 -14.34
C LEU A 23 -10.71 23.58 -13.50
N ALA A 24 -10.82 23.73 -12.17
CA ALA A 24 -11.10 22.63 -11.25
C ALA A 24 -12.35 21.85 -11.65
N ARG A 25 -13.46 22.53 -11.96
CA ARG A 25 -14.71 21.91 -12.45
C ARG A 25 -14.56 21.14 -13.75
N LYS A 26 -13.63 21.55 -14.63
CA LYS A 26 -13.36 20.85 -15.88
C LYS A 26 -12.39 19.68 -15.71
N VAL A 27 -11.37 19.84 -14.88
CA VAL A 27 -10.34 18.82 -14.62
C VAL A 27 -10.88 17.68 -13.75
N ALA A 28 -11.71 17.97 -12.76
CA ALA A 28 -12.29 16.98 -11.85
C ALA A 28 -12.85 15.72 -12.56
N PRO A 29 -13.84 15.83 -13.47
CA PRO A 29 -14.40 14.66 -14.12
C PRO A 29 -13.40 13.94 -15.04
N LEU A 30 -12.38 14.61 -15.59
CA LEU A 30 -11.37 13.97 -16.45
C LEU A 30 -10.45 12.99 -15.70
N PHE A 31 -10.33 13.15 -14.38
CA PHE A 31 -9.47 12.34 -13.52
C PHE A 31 -10.26 11.57 -12.46
N GLY A 32 -11.53 11.25 -12.72
CA GLY A 32 -12.33 10.35 -11.89
C GLY A 32 -12.93 11.01 -10.64
N VAL A 33 -12.83 12.33 -10.49
CA VAL A 33 -13.45 13.05 -9.36
C VAL A 33 -14.93 13.24 -9.65
N GLN A 34 -15.77 12.72 -8.76
CA GLN A 34 -17.22 12.84 -8.88
C GLN A 34 -17.68 14.29 -8.66
N TRP A 35 -18.58 14.74 -9.52
CA TRP A 35 -19.26 16.04 -9.41
C TRP A 35 -20.75 15.84 -9.73
N PRO A 36 -21.60 15.60 -8.72
CA PRO A 36 -23.02 15.31 -8.94
C PRO A 36 -23.76 16.40 -9.72
N GLU A 37 -23.38 17.66 -9.54
CA GLU A 37 -23.96 18.83 -10.20
C GLU A 37 -23.32 19.15 -11.56
N SER A 38 -22.48 18.25 -12.08
CA SER A 38 -21.83 18.43 -13.37
C SER A 38 -22.87 18.56 -14.49
N PRO A 39 -22.69 19.51 -15.43
CA PRO A 39 -23.56 19.62 -16.59
C PRO A 39 -23.46 18.41 -17.54
N LEU A 40 -22.43 17.56 -17.38
CA LEU A 40 -22.30 16.30 -18.12
C LEU A 40 -22.92 15.12 -17.36
N GLY A 41 -23.74 15.39 -16.34
CA GLY A 41 -24.22 14.40 -15.40
C GLY A 41 -23.09 13.79 -14.56
N PRO A 42 -23.28 12.61 -13.98
CA PRO A 42 -22.30 12.02 -13.08
C PRO A 42 -21.07 11.43 -13.80
N ALA A 43 -20.97 11.59 -15.13
CA ALA A 43 -19.93 10.97 -15.93
C ALA A 43 -18.52 11.42 -15.51
N THR A 44 -17.63 10.44 -15.39
CA THR A 44 -16.20 10.67 -15.12
C THR A 44 -15.34 9.81 -16.03
N TRP A 45 -14.12 10.24 -16.26
CA TRP A 45 -13.11 9.58 -17.08
C TRP A 45 -11.81 9.41 -16.29
N VAL A 46 -10.90 8.60 -16.83
CA VAL A 46 -9.54 8.43 -16.32
C VAL A 46 -8.61 8.72 -17.50
N ILE A 47 -8.19 9.97 -17.61
CA ILE A 47 -7.34 10.42 -18.72
C ILE A 47 -5.86 10.39 -18.32
N ASP A 48 -5.00 9.99 -19.26
CA ASP A 48 -3.55 10.11 -19.11
C ASP A 48 -3.10 11.56 -19.30
N PHE A 49 -2.43 12.12 -18.29
CA PHE A 49 -1.81 13.44 -18.32
C PHE A 49 -0.95 13.69 -19.58
N THR A 50 -0.25 12.66 -20.08
CA THR A 50 0.64 12.83 -21.25
C THR A 50 -0.14 13.04 -22.55
N ARG A 51 -1.38 12.56 -22.60
CA ARG A 51 -2.24 12.53 -23.80
C ARG A 51 -3.32 13.59 -23.80
N VAL A 52 -3.70 14.10 -22.63
CA VAL A 52 -4.74 15.13 -22.53
C VAL A 52 -4.29 16.41 -23.25
N THR A 53 -5.23 17.00 -23.98
CA THR A 53 -5.06 18.24 -24.73
C THR A 53 -5.69 19.43 -24.01
N LEU A 54 -5.26 20.65 -24.34
CA LEU A 54 -5.88 21.88 -23.81
C LEU A 54 -7.37 21.97 -24.15
N SER A 55 -7.79 21.48 -25.32
CA SER A 55 -9.20 21.47 -25.71
C SER A 55 -10.04 20.51 -24.88
N GLU A 56 -9.50 19.35 -24.50
CA GLU A 56 -10.19 18.43 -23.59
C GLU A 56 -10.31 19.01 -22.18
N ILE A 57 -9.27 19.71 -21.71
CA ILE A 57 -9.30 20.43 -20.44
C ILE A 57 -10.31 21.58 -20.47
N ALA A 58 -10.34 22.39 -21.53
CA ALA A 58 -11.30 23.48 -21.71
C ALA A 58 -12.76 23.00 -21.61
N ARG A 59 -13.01 21.84 -22.21
CA ARG A 59 -14.32 21.19 -22.33
C ARG A 59 -14.73 20.46 -21.05
N GLY A 60 -13.77 19.84 -20.37
CA GLY A 60 -13.99 18.92 -19.24
C GLY A 60 -14.48 17.55 -19.66
N ALA A 61 -14.21 17.15 -20.91
CA ALA A 61 -14.54 15.84 -21.47
C ALA A 61 -13.53 15.45 -22.55
N PRO A 62 -13.21 14.15 -22.73
CA PRO A 62 -12.34 13.70 -23.80
C PRO A 62 -12.95 13.96 -25.19
N LEU A 63 -12.11 14.19 -26.19
CA LEU A 63 -12.57 14.35 -27.56
C LEU A 63 -12.99 12.98 -28.14
N PRO A 64 -14.07 12.93 -28.94
CA PRO A 64 -14.42 11.71 -29.66
C PRO A 64 -13.29 11.31 -30.62
N THR A 65 -13.04 10.01 -30.76
CA THR A 65 -12.19 9.51 -31.85
C THR A 65 -12.85 9.80 -33.20
N ARG A 66 -12.08 9.75 -34.31
CA ARG A 66 -12.65 9.96 -35.65
C ARG A 66 -13.80 8.99 -35.96
N SER A 67 -13.69 7.73 -35.53
CA SER A 67 -14.75 6.74 -35.71
C SER A 67 -16.00 7.07 -34.90
N GLN A 68 -15.84 7.51 -33.64
CA GLN A 68 -16.94 7.96 -32.79
C GLN A 68 -17.61 9.22 -33.33
N ALA A 69 -16.83 10.21 -33.76
CA ALA A 69 -17.36 11.43 -34.34
C ALA A 69 -18.20 11.15 -35.61
N SER A 70 -17.77 10.19 -36.44
CA SER A 70 -18.54 9.72 -37.59
C SER A 70 -19.83 9.00 -37.15
N ALA A 71 -19.74 8.09 -36.20
CA ALA A 71 -20.88 7.32 -35.70
C ALA A 71 -21.96 8.18 -35.02
N PHE A 72 -21.57 9.34 -34.49
CA PHE A 72 -22.45 10.24 -33.74
C PHE A 72 -22.78 11.55 -34.46
N ALA A 73 -22.38 11.71 -35.73
CA ALA A 73 -22.57 12.94 -36.50
C ALA A 73 -24.04 13.40 -36.56
N ASP A 74 -24.99 12.44 -36.55
CA ASP A 74 -26.42 12.70 -36.58
C ASP A 74 -27.09 12.85 -35.21
N ARG A 75 -26.38 12.56 -34.10
CA ARG A 75 -27.00 12.47 -32.76
C ARG A 75 -27.03 13.78 -31.98
N SER A 76 -26.33 14.82 -32.42
CA SER A 76 -26.33 16.15 -31.78
C SER A 76 -26.72 17.25 -32.78
N ARG A 77 -27.92 17.17 -33.36
CA ARG A 77 -28.37 18.14 -34.40
C ARG A 77 -28.58 19.56 -33.85
N ASP A 78 -28.96 19.69 -32.58
CA ASP A 78 -29.39 21.00 -32.00
C ASP A 78 -28.52 21.49 -30.82
N GLY A 79 -27.33 20.93 -30.59
CA GLY A 79 -26.48 21.37 -29.48
C GLY A 79 -25.40 20.36 -29.11
N TRP A 80 -25.48 19.80 -27.91
CA TRP A 80 -24.54 18.79 -27.42
C TRP A 80 -25.29 17.62 -26.79
N ALA A 81 -24.66 16.45 -26.77
CA ALA A 81 -25.20 15.26 -26.13
C ALA A 81 -24.06 14.40 -25.54
N LEU A 82 -24.39 13.58 -24.55
CA LEU A 82 -23.50 12.54 -24.04
C LEU A 82 -24.01 11.18 -24.54
N VAL A 83 -23.25 10.52 -25.41
CA VAL A 83 -23.59 9.21 -25.99
C VAL A 83 -22.51 8.22 -25.59
N ASP A 84 -22.86 7.17 -24.84
CA ASP A 84 -21.90 6.14 -24.40
C ASP A 84 -20.64 6.72 -23.75
N ARG A 85 -20.80 7.76 -22.91
CA ARG A 85 -19.73 8.55 -22.25
C ARG A 85 -18.87 9.40 -23.19
N VAL A 86 -19.30 9.60 -24.44
CA VAL A 86 -18.66 10.49 -25.41
C VAL A 86 -19.47 11.78 -25.50
N ALA A 87 -18.84 12.90 -25.13
CA ALA A 87 -19.46 14.21 -25.22
C ALA A 87 -19.35 14.72 -26.66
N VAL A 88 -20.47 14.69 -27.39
CA VAL A 88 -20.55 15.11 -28.79
C VAL A 88 -21.20 16.49 -28.89
N THR A 89 -20.73 17.29 -29.84
CA THR A 89 -21.24 18.64 -30.11
C THR A 89 -21.59 18.76 -31.59
N ALA A 90 -22.68 19.49 -31.89
CA ALA A 90 -23.02 19.91 -33.24
C ALA A 90 -21.89 20.74 -33.84
N ARG A 91 -21.83 20.84 -35.17
CA ARG A 91 -20.94 21.81 -35.84
C ARG A 91 -21.24 23.20 -35.27
N SER A 92 -20.23 23.88 -34.72
CA SER A 92 -20.30 25.19 -34.05
C SER A 92 -20.92 25.27 -32.64
N ALA A 93 -21.36 24.14 -32.05
CA ALA A 93 -21.79 24.12 -30.65
C ALA A 93 -20.61 23.87 -29.69
N ALA A 94 -20.67 24.48 -28.51
CA ALA A 94 -19.73 24.29 -27.40
C ALA A 94 -20.36 23.46 -26.29
N LEU A 95 -19.54 22.81 -25.46
CA LEU A 95 -20.06 22.19 -24.23
C LEU A 95 -20.41 23.25 -23.18
N PRO A 96 -21.31 22.95 -22.23
CA PRO A 96 -21.67 23.89 -21.17
C PRO A 96 -20.43 24.43 -20.45
N ASN A 97 -20.34 25.75 -20.33
CA ASN A 97 -19.28 26.46 -19.62
C ASN A 97 -17.85 26.19 -20.14
N GLU A 98 -17.69 25.78 -21.40
CA GLU A 98 -16.39 25.60 -22.05
C GLU A 98 -15.51 26.86 -21.91
N ILE A 99 -14.22 26.64 -21.63
CA ILE A 99 -13.25 27.72 -21.42
C ILE A 99 -12.57 28.02 -22.75
N ALA A 100 -12.62 29.26 -23.22
CA ALA A 100 -11.95 29.63 -24.45
C ALA A 100 -10.43 29.36 -24.36
N ASN A 101 -9.83 28.76 -25.40
CA ASN A 101 -8.39 28.48 -25.45
C ASN A 101 -7.54 29.75 -25.21
N ALA A 102 -8.01 30.92 -25.65
CA ALA A 102 -7.34 32.20 -25.40
C ALA A 102 -7.22 32.54 -23.89
N THR A 103 -8.16 32.08 -23.06
CA THR A 103 -8.09 32.22 -21.60
C THR A 103 -7.05 31.26 -21.01
N LEU A 104 -6.95 30.05 -21.56
CA LEU A 104 -5.98 29.05 -21.11
C LEU A 104 -4.55 29.46 -21.43
N ASN A 105 -4.30 30.01 -22.63
CA ASN A 105 -2.97 30.46 -23.09
C ASN A 105 -2.32 31.56 -22.21
N ARG A 106 -3.02 32.07 -21.19
CA ARG A 106 -2.47 32.98 -20.18
C ARG A 106 -1.63 32.28 -19.11
N TYR A 107 -1.73 30.95 -19.00
CA TYR A 107 -1.00 30.14 -18.04
C TYR A 107 0.32 29.67 -18.64
N GLY A 108 1.42 30.38 -18.35
CA GLY A 108 2.82 29.94 -18.55
C GLY A 108 3.24 29.42 -19.95
N PRO A 109 4.53 29.04 -20.11
CA PRO A 109 5.06 28.50 -21.36
C PRO A 109 4.60 27.07 -21.67
N ASP A 110 4.42 26.20 -20.66
CA ASP A 110 3.65 24.94 -20.79
C ASP A 110 2.27 25.12 -20.17
N THR A 111 1.35 25.56 -21.03
CA THR A 111 -0.01 25.86 -20.64
C THR A 111 -0.78 24.66 -20.11
N ARG A 112 -0.48 23.45 -20.58
CA ARG A 112 -1.20 22.26 -20.14
C ARG A 112 -0.84 21.93 -18.70
N ALA A 113 0.45 21.85 -18.38
CA ALA A 113 0.89 21.56 -17.03
C ALA A 113 0.46 22.66 -16.05
N ALA A 114 0.58 23.94 -16.44
CA ALA A 114 0.16 25.05 -15.58
C ALA A 114 -1.35 25.01 -15.28
N VAL A 115 -2.19 24.80 -16.30
CA VAL A 115 -3.64 24.71 -16.13
C VAL A 115 -4.05 23.53 -15.25
N ILE A 116 -3.44 22.36 -15.47
CA ILE A 116 -3.72 21.17 -14.64
C ILE A 116 -3.29 21.41 -13.20
N LEU A 117 -2.11 21.98 -12.96
CA LEU A 117 -1.62 22.23 -11.61
C LEU A 117 -2.49 23.25 -10.86
N ALA A 118 -2.90 24.34 -11.52
CA ALA A 118 -3.86 25.30 -10.95
C ALA A 118 -5.19 24.63 -10.56
N ALA A 119 -5.72 23.76 -11.42
CA ALA A 119 -6.94 23.03 -11.16
C ALA A 119 -6.81 22.05 -9.99
N VAL A 120 -5.71 21.27 -9.97
CA VAL A 120 -5.42 20.29 -8.92
C VAL A 120 -5.25 20.97 -7.57
N ASN A 121 -4.48 22.06 -7.49
CA ASN A 121 -4.32 22.83 -6.25
C ASN A 121 -5.68 23.32 -5.77
N ARG A 122 -6.53 23.83 -6.65
CA ARG A 122 -7.86 24.29 -6.27
C ARG A 122 -8.78 23.14 -5.80
N LEU A 123 -8.70 21.96 -6.41
CA LEU A 123 -9.46 20.77 -6.00
C LEU A 123 -9.01 20.20 -4.65
N LEU A 124 -7.72 20.33 -4.33
CA LEU A 124 -7.10 19.84 -3.11
C LEU A 124 -6.95 20.91 -2.02
N ASP A 125 -7.33 22.15 -2.29
CA ASP A 125 -7.17 23.27 -1.36
C ASP A 125 -7.87 23.03 -0.01
N PRO A 126 -9.09 22.47 0.07
CA PRO A 126 -9.68 22.11 1.36
C PRO A 126 -8.85 21.09 2.15
N LEU A 127 -8.20 20.14 1.48
CA LEU A 127 -7.31 19.17 2.11
C LEU A 127 -6.00 19.81 2.58
N ARG A 128 -5.50 20.81 1.84
CA ARG A 128 -4.31 21.59 2.23
C ARG A 128 -4.60 22.37 3.51
N VAL A 129 -5.74 23.05 3.57
CA VAL A 129 -6.20 23.76 4.78
C VAL A 129 -6.36 22.79 5.95
N ALA A 130 -7.02 21.65 5.73
CA ALA A 130 -7.20 20.62 6.76
C ALA A 130 -5.87 20.06 7.29
N LEU A 131 -4.88 19.88 6.42
CA LEU A 131 -3.54 19.45 6.81
C LEU A 131 -2.80 20.54 7.57
N ASP A 132 -2.91 21.80 7.14
CA ASP A 132 -2.35 22.96 7.84
C ASP A 132 -2.89 23.06 9.29
N GLU A 133 -4.18 22.81 9.51
CA GLU A 133 -4.81 22.77 10.83
C GLU A 133 -4.40 21.54 11.66
N THR A 134 -4.03 20.45 10.99
CA THR A 134 -3.63 19.19 11.62
C THR A 134 -2.21 19.22 12.17
N ILE A 135 -1.28 19.90 11.48
CA ILE A 135 0.15 19.92 11.84
C ILE A 135 0.40 20.32 13.31
N PRO A 136 -0.24 21.38 13.85
CA PRO A 136 -0.11 21.76 15.26
C PRO A 136 -0.60 20.70 16.26
N LEU A 137 -1.41 19.72 15.83
CA LEU A 137 -1.92 18.64 16.68
C LEU A 137 -0.91 17.48 16.82
N LEU A 138 0.19 17.50 16.05
CA LEU A 138 1.23 16.47 16.09
C LEU A 138 2.24 16.75 17.22
N VAL A 139 1.72 16.70 18.45
CA VAL A 139 2.45 16.91 19.70
C VAL A 139 2.46 15.65 20.57
N ASP A 140 3.37 15.57 21.53
CA ASP A 140 3.38 14.55 22.58
C ASP A 140 2.48 14.94 23.77
N GLU A 141 2.45 14.11 24.82
CA GLU A 141 1.64 14.36 26.02
C GLU A 141 2.04 15.60 26.82
N ALA A 142 3.27 16.08 26.68
CA ALA A 142 3.72 17.32 27.29
C ALA A 142 3.28 18.56 26.48
N GLY A 143 2.72 18.35 25.29
CA GLY A 143 2.37 19.41 24.34
C GLY A 143 3.55 19.85 23.48
N GLU A 144 4.67 19.14 23.53
CA GLU A 144 5.85 19.44 22.71
C GLU A 144 5.71 18.84 21.31
N PRO A 145 6.25 19.49 20.26
CA PRO A 145 6.23 18.93 18.90
C PRO A 145 6.86 17.54 18.85
N LEU A 146 6.21 16.61 18.15
CA LEU A 146 6.75 15.26 17.99
C LEU A 146 8.12 15.26 17.28
N PRO A 147 8.96 14.23 17.50
CA PRO A 147 10.20 14.04 16.75
C PRO A 147 10.01 14.20 15.23
N PRO A 148 10.98 14.79 14.50
CA PRO A 148 10.85 15.06 13.07
C PRO A 148 10.43 13.85 12.24
N GLY A 149 10.95 12.66 12.55
CA GLY A 149 10.58 11.42 11.87
C GLY A 149 9.09 11.08 12.01
N LEU A 150 8.52 11.30 13.19
CA LEU A 150 7.10 11.06 13.47
C LEU A 150 6.21 12.12 12.80
N ARG A 151 6.59 13.41 12.83
CA ARG A 151 5.86 14.47 12.10
C ARG A 151 5.85 14.21 10.58
N LEU A 152 7.00 13.83 10.02
CA LEU A 152 7.10 13.40 8.62
C LEU A 152 6.21 12.19 8.31
N ALA A 153 6.11 11.22 9.21
CA ALA A 153 5.26 10.05 9.03
C ALA A 153 3.77 10.41 9.03
N GLY A 154 3.34 11.30 9.93
CA GLY A 154 1.97 11.81 9.95
C GLY A 154 1.60 12.54 8.66
N TRP A 155 2.47 13.45 8.20
CA TRP A 155 2.30 14.19 6.94
C TRP A 155 2.29 13.28 5.70
N ALA A 156 3.28 12.39 5.58
CA ALA A 156 3.37 11.46 4.45
C ALA A 156 2.19 10.48 4.45
N GLY A 157 1.73 10.04 5.63
CA GLY A 157 0.54 9.22 5.77
C GLY A 157 -0.71 9.88 5.18
N VAL A 158 -0.92 11.17 5.46
CA VAL A 158 -2.01 11.95 4.86
C VAL A 158 -1.86 12.02 3.35
N LEU A 159 -0.70 12.40 2.82
CA LEU A 159 -0.49 12.52 1.36
C LEU A 159 -0.69 11.20 0.61
N VAL A 160 -0.26 10.08 1.20
CA VAL A 160 -0.51 8.75 0.63
C VAL A 160 -2.01 8.42 0.62
N GLU A 161 -2.76 8.82 1.65
CA GLU A 161 -4.22 8.63 1.69
C GLU A 161 -4.97 9.59 0.75
N VAL A 162 -4.46 10.79 0.51
CA VAL A 162 -4.95 11.70 -0.55
C VAL A 162 -4.73 11.08 -1.93
N PHE A 163 -3.54 10.53 -2.19
CA PHE A 163 -3.27 9.79 -3.42
C PHE A 163 -4.21 8.60 -3.57
N ARG A 164 -4.36 7.75 -2.53
CA ARG A 164 -5.27 6.60 -2.58
C ARG A 164 -6.71 7.01 -2.87
N SER A 165 -7.12 8.18 -2.38
CA SER A 165 -8.45 8.76 -2.58
C SER A 165 -8.70 9.27 -4.01
N GLN A 166 -7.68 9.82 -4.69
CA GLN A 166 -7.74 10.20 -6.12
C GLN A 166 -6.41 9.94 -6.87
N PRO A 167 -6.10 8.68 -7.24
CA PRO A 167 -4.79 8.35 -7.79
C PRO A 167 -4.48 9.10 -9.10
N ALA A 168 -5.47 9.19 -10.00
CA ALA A 168 -5.32 9.84 -11.29
C ALA A 168 -5.10 11.37 -11.16
N LEU A 169 -5.87 12.04 -10.30
CA LEU A 169 -5.76 13.48 -10.08
C LEU A 169 -4.39 13.85 -9.48
N VAL A 170 -3.98 13.14 -8.43
CA VAL A 170 -2.70 13.40 -7.76
C VAL A 170 -1.53 13.07 -8.68
N ALA A 171 -1.57 11.96 -9.42
CA ALA A 171 -0.53 11.64 -10.40
C ALA A 171 -0.41 12.72 -11.49
N ALA A 172 -1.53 13.27 -11.98
CA ALA A 172 -1.53 14.39 -12.91
C ALA A 172 -0.93 15.65 -12.29
N GLY A 173 -1.29 15.96 -11.03
CA GLY A 173 -0.70 17.07 -10.27
C GLY A 173 0.82 16.95 -10.09
N VAL A 174 1.32 15.77 -9.71
CA VAL A 174 2.76 15.52 -9.56
C VAL A 174 3.51 15.69 -10.89
N ARG A 175 2.96 15.14 -11.98
CA ARG A 175 3.56 15.30 -13.31
C ARG A 175 3.54 16.75 -13.78
N ALA A 176 2.43 17.45 -13.58
CA ALA A 176 2.30 18.87 -13.89
C ALA A 176 3.31 19.73 -13.12
N ARG A 177 3.45 19.49 -11.81
CA ARG A 177 4.47 20.11 -10.95
C ARG A 177 5.88 19.84 -11.48
N ALA A 178 6.21 18.60 -11.82
CA ALA A 178 7.53 18.25 -12.35
C ALA A 178 7.83 19.00 -13.67
N THR A 179 6.86 19.08 -14.58
CA THR A 179 6.99 19.86 -15.83
C THR A 179 7.19 21.35 -15.53
N GLN A 180 6.35 21.97 -14.70
CA GLN A 180 6.47 23.40 -14.37
C GLN A 180 7.80 23.72 -13.68
N ARG A 181 8.26 22.87 -12.75
CA ARG A 181 9.55 23.07 -12.07
C ARG A 181 10.74 22.91 -13.00
N SER A 182 10.67 22.02 -14.00
CA SER A 182 11.74 21.88 -15.00
C SER A 182 11.91 23.11 -15.90
N MET A 183 10.87 23.95 -16.02
CA MET A 183 10.89 25.18 -16.82
C MET A 183 11.25 26.43 -16.02
N ALA A 184 11.44 26.32 -14.70
CA ALA A 184 11.42 27.43 -13.78
C ALA A 184 12.71 28.26 -13.58
N PRO A 185 13.95 27.83 -13.88
CA PRO A 185 15.07 28.74 -13.74
C PRO A 185 15.07 29.71 -14.92
N SER A 186 14.55 30.93 -14.71
CA SER A 186 14.96 32.07 -15.53
C SER A 186 16.47 32.20 -15.42
N TRP A 187 17.15 32.41 -16.54
CA TRP A 187 18.59 32.66 -16.51
C TRP A 187 18.83 34.01 -15.82
N ASP A 188 19.26 33.99 -14.57
CA ASP A 188 19.56 35.19 -13.80
C ASP A 188 21.03 35.56 -14.05
N VAL A 189 21.26 36.34 -15.10
CA VAL A 189 22.58 36.87 -15.43
C VAL A 189 22.64 38.29 -14.90
N PRO A 190 23.45 38.57 -13.87
CA PRO A 190 23.58 39.94 -13.37
C PRO A 190 24.15 40.82 -14.49
N LEU A 191 23.52 41.99 -14.69
CA LEU A 191 24.07 42.98 -15.62
C LEU A 191 25.39 43.50 -15.08
N ALA A 192 26.40 43.56 -15.94
CA ALA A 192 27.64 44.26 -15.61
C ALA A 192 27.33 45.74 -15.34
N PRO A 193 28.07 46.43 -14.46
CA PRO A 193 27.86 47.86 -14.20
C PRO A 193 27.85 48.71 -15.48
N SER A 194 28.64 48.33 -16.50
CA SER A 194 28.69 49.00 -17.80
C SER A 194 27.43 48.84 -18.65
N ALA A 195 26.52 47.93 -18.30
CA ALA A 195 25.27 47.64 -18.99
C ALA A 195 24.04 47.93 -18.09
N ALA A 196 24.24 48.49 -16.90
CA ALA A 196 23.16 48.73 -15.94
C ALA A 196 22.17 49.82 -16.41
N ASP A 197 22.67 50.79 -17.17
CA ASP A 197 21.87 51.90 -17.71
C ASP A 197 21.38 51.65 -19.15
N GLU A 198 21.70 50.49 -19.73
CA GLU A 198 21.27 50.15 -21.09
C GLU A 198 19.77 49.81 -21.12
N PRO A 199 18.99 50.33 -22.09
CA PRO A 199 17.57 50.07 -22.18
C PRO A 199 17.31 48.66 -22.70
N LEU A 200 17.17 47.70 -21.79
CA LEU A 200 16.90 46.31 -22.16
C LEU A 200 15.53 46.14 -22.81
N THR A 201 15.47 45.41 -23.92
CA THR A 201 14.20 45.07 -24.58
C THR A 201 13.48 43.94 -23.84
N ARG A 202 12.15 43.81 -23.99
CA ARG A 202 11.28 42.92 -23.18
C ARG A 202 11.76 41.47 -23.03
N CYS A 203 12.46 40.93 -24.04
CA CYS A 203 12.91 39.53 -24.07
C CYS A 203 14.40 39.35 -23.71
N GLU A 204 15.12 40.44 -23.40
CA GLU A 204 16.51 40.37 -22.98
C GLU A 204 16.62 39.92 -21.52
N ILE A 205 17.73 39.26 -21.22
CA ILE A 205 18.03 38.77 -19.87
C ILE A 205 18.27 39.98 -18.96
N GLY A 206 17.58 40.03 -17.83
CA GLY A 206 17.62 41.17 -16.91
C GLY A 206 16.62 42.29 -17.26
N ALA A 207 15.86 42.19 -18.36
CA ALA A 207 14.87 43.20 -18.72
C ALA A 207 13.73 43.24 -17.68
N PRO A 208 13.25 44.44 -17.29
CA PRO A 208 12.13 44.57 -16.35
C PRO A 208 10.85 43.95 -16.94
N LEU A 209 10.20 43.10 -16.16
CA LEU A 209 8.93 42.47 -16.52
C LEU A 209 7.83 43.55 -16.60
N THR A 210 7.53 44.00 -17.82
CA THR A 210 6.59 45.11 -18.10
C THR A 210 5.12 44.68 -18.28
N ALA A 211 4.85 43.37 -18.28
CA ALA A 211 3.48 42.82 -18.33
C ALA A 211 3.16 42.11 -17.01
N GLY A 212 1.87 42.05 -16.65
CA GLY A 212 1.41 41.23 -15.53
C GLY A 212 1.92 39.80 -15.70
N THR A 213 2.72 39.34 -14.73
CA THR A 213 3.38 38.04 -14.80
C THR A 213 2.32 36.96 -15.05
N PRO A 214 2.48 36.09 -16.06
CA PRO A 214 1.56 34.98 -16.26
C PRO A 214 1.43 34.20 -14.94
N VAL A 215 0.23 33.71 -14.64
CA VAL A 215 0.05 32.83 -13.47
C VAL A 215 0.77 31.53 -13.81
N VAL A 216 1.94 31.33 -13.21
CA VAL A 216 2.77 30.13 -13.37
C VAL A 216 2.68 29.35 -12.06
N PRO A 217 1.64 28.51 -11.86
CA PRO A 217 1.64 27.60 -10.73
C PRO A 217 2.85 26.68 -10.90
N ARG A 218 3.71 26.65 -9.88
CA ARG A 218 4.93 25.85 -9.86
C ARG A 218 4.83 24.68 -8.88
N ASP A 219 3.99 24.86 -7.87
CA ASP A 219 3.96 24.05 -6.67
C ASP A 219 2.68 23.23 -6.59
N LEU A 220 2.78 22.03 -6.03
CA LEU A 220 1.64 21.22 -5.64
C LEU A 220 1.36 21.54 -4.16
N ASP A 221 0.47 22.51 -3.92
CA ASP A 221 0.38 23.21 -2.63
C ASP A 221 0.13 22.26 -1.44
N ILE A 222 -0.61 21.17 -1.66
CA ILE A 222 -0.87 20.15 -0.63
C ILE A 222 0.43 19.54 -0.05
N ALA A 223 1.53 19.52 -0.81
CA ALA A 223 2.85 19.06 -0.35
C ALA A 223 3.82 20.24 -0.13
N ASP A 224 3.90 21.16 -1.11
CA ASP A 224 4.86 22.27 -1.11
C ASP A 224 4.59 23.32 -0.03
N ALA A 225 3.32 23.63 0.25
CA ALA A 225 2.97 24.62 1.26
C ALA A 225 2.91 24.04 2.68
N THR A 226 2.77 22.71 2.82
CA THR A 226 2.54 22.03 4.10
C THR A 226 3.82 21.46 4.71
N LEU A 227 4.79 20.98 3.90
CA LEU A 227 6.06 20.46 4.44
C LEU A 227 6.83 21.50 5.27
N PRO A 228 7.01 22.77 4.83
CA PRO A 228 7.75 23.76 5.60
C PRO A 228 7.17 24.02 6.99
N ARG A 229 5.86 23.81 7.16
CA ARG A 229 5.16 24.00 8.44
C ARG A 229 5.42 22.88 9.44
N LEU A 230 5.90 21.72 9.00
CA LEU A 230 6.25 20.64 9.90
C LEU A 230 7.48 20.96 10.76
N ASP A 231 8.29 21.96 10.37
CA ASP A 231 9.55 22.31 11.06
C ASP A 231 10.45 21.08 11.34
N VAL A 232 10.48 20.15 10.39
CA VAL A 232 11.20 18.87 10.50
C VAL A 232 12.68 18.98 10.13
N LEU A 233 13.06 20.02 9.38
CA LEU A 233 14.42 20.27 8.93
C LEU A 233 15.20 21.20 9.89
N GLY A 234 14.53 21.75 10.90
CA GLY A 234 15.11 22.55 11.97
C GLY A 234 15.93 23.77 11.51
N PRO A 235 16.78 24.32 12.39
CA PRO A 235 17.70 25.42 12.07
C PRO A 235 18.92 24.99 11.21
N LEU A 236 18.97 23.73 10.75
CA LEU A 236 20.12 23.14 10.05
C LEU A 236 20.50 23.86 8.75
N ALA A 237 19.56 24.61 8.17
CA ALA A 237 19.83 25.55 7.10
C ALA A 237 19.48 26.97 7.57
N THR A 238 20.47 27.69 8.11
CA THR A 238 20.39 29.15 8.28
C THR A 238 20.32 29.86 6.93
N ASN A 239 20.83 29.21 5.87
CA ASN A 239 20.71 29.64 4.49
C ASN A 239 19.32 29.28 3.93
N PRO A 240 18.46 30.25 3.57
CA PRO A 240 17.14 30.00 2.97
C PRO A 240 17.21 29.15 1.70
N VAL A 241 18.24 29.33 0.86
CA VAL A 241 18.39 28.58 -0.40
C VAL A 241 18.59 27.09 -0.13
N ALA A 242 19.50 26.75 0.80
CA ALA A 242 19.75 25.35 1.18
C ALA A 242 18.51 24.71 1.83
N ARG A 243 17.71 25.49 2.56
CA ARG A 243 16.45 25.01 3.13
C ARG A 243 15.44 24.66 2.04
N ASP A 244 15.28 25.53 1.05
CA ASP A 244 14.34 25.32 -0.06
C ASP A 244 14.77 24.15 -0.94
N GLU A 245 16.08 23.99 -1.20
CA GLU A 245 16.64 22.82 -1.89
C GLU A 245 16.36 21.51 -1.12
N LEU A 246 16.50 21.53 0.20
CA LEU A 246 16.23 20.36 1.03
C LEU A 246 14.73 20.04 1.10
N HIS A 247 13.85 21.05 1.24
CA HIS A 247 12.41 20.86 1.10
C HIS A 247 12.07 20.23 -0.23
N GLU A 248 12.64 20.73 -1.33
CA GLU A 248 12.40 20.18 -2.66
C GLU A 248 12.89 18.73 -2.78
N ALA A 249 14.06 18.42 -2.23
CA ALA A 249 14.58 17.06 -2.22
C ALA A 249 13.63 16.10 -1.48
N VAL A 250 13.15 16.49 -0.30
CA VAL A 250 12.23 15.69 0.52
C VAL A 250 10.87 15.53 -0.15
N ILE A 251 10.26 16.60 -0.66
CA ILE A 251 9.00 16.53 -1.41
C ILE A 251 9.16 15.64 -2.64
N GLY A 252 10.23 15.86 -3.42
CA GLY A 252 10.55 15.07 -4.59
C GLY A 252 10.69 13.58 -4.30
N LEU A 253 11.25 13.20 -3.13
CA LEU A 253 11.34 11.80 -2.71
C LEU A 253 9.96 11.17 -2.52
N LEU A 254 9.05 11.82 -1.79
CA LEU A 254 7.70 11.30 -1.57
C LEU A 254 6.89 11.26 -2.88
N LEU A 255 6.91 12.35 -3.66
CA LEU A 255 6.12 12.43 -4.89
C LEU A 255 6.58 11.41 -5.95
N ARG A 256 7.89 11.17 -6.08
CA ARG A 256 8.40 10.08 -6.93
C ARG A 256 7.93 8.72 -6.44
N ARG A 257 7.96 8.48 -5.13
CA ARG A 257 7.48 7.23 -4.54
C ARG A 257 5.99 7.01 -4.76
N ILE A 258 5.18 8.06 -4.69
CA ILE A 258 3.75 8.03 -5.02
C ILE A 258 3.55 7.68 -6.50
N LEU A 259 4.35 8.24 -7.42
CA LEU A 259 4.27 7.89 -8.84
C LEU A 259 4.74 6.46 -9.15
N ASP A 260 5.57 5.85 -8.31
CA ASP A 260 5.95 4.45 -8.43
C ASP A 260 4.79 3.51 -8.00
N VAL A 261 3.75 4.00 -7.32
CA VAL A 261 2.59 3.19 -6.93
C VAL A 261 1.83 2.72 -8.17
N GLY A 262 1.54 1.42 -8.25
CA GLY A 262 0.94 0.79 -9.44
C GLY A 262 1.88 0.66 -10.63
N SER A 263 3.12 1.14 -10.51
CA SER A 263 4.18 0.78 -11.45
C SER A 263 4.75 -0.60 -11.10
N LEU A 264 5.53 -1.14 -12.03
CA LEU A 264 6.22 -2.40 -11.82
C LEU A 264 7.30 -2.38 -10.70
N ARG A 265 7.60 -1.19 -10.13
CA ARG A 265 8.60 -0.98 -9.06
C ARG A 265 8.03 -1.10 -7.65
N ASP A 266 6.72 -1.18 -7.51
CA ASP A 266 6.05 -1.27 -6.21
C ASP A 266 5.14 -2.50 -6.13
N ALA A 267 4.77 -2.86 -4.90
CA ALA A 267 3.88 -3.96 -4.60
C ALA A 267 2.40 -3.61 -4.81
N SER A 268 2.07 -2.31 -4.84
CA SER A 268 0.70 -1.82 -4.87
C SER A 268 -0.01 -2.13 -6.19
N HIS A 269 -1.33 -2.28 -6.11
CA HIS A 269 -2.21 -2.53 -7.24
C HIS A 269 -3.11 -1.32 -7.52
N LEU A 270 -3.00 -0.77 -8.73
CA LEU A 270 -3.94 0.22 -9.27
C LEU A 270 -4.77 -0.43 -10.38
N TRP A 271 -6.06 -0.14 -10.41
CA TRP A 271 -6.94 -0.57 -11.49
C TRP A 271 -8.01 0.48 -11.77
N ILE A 272 -8.65 0.39 -12.92
CA ILE A 272 -9.77 1.27 -13.30
C ILE A 272 -11.05 0.51 -13.02
N SER A 273 -11.90 1.07 -12.15
CA SER A 273 -13.21 0.51 -11.82
C SER A 273 -14.33 1.34 -12.42
N ALA A 274 -15.47 0.70 -12.65
CA ALA A 274 -16.74 1.39 -12.86
C ALA A 274 -17.48 1.50 -11.52
N ARG A 275 -17.66 2.73 -11.01
CA ARG A 275 -18.42 2.98 -9.76
C ARG A 275 -19.93 3.06 -9.99
N GLY A 276 -20.33 3.21 -11.23
CA GLY A 276 -21.71 3.28 -11.70
C GLY A 276 -21.75 3.53 -13.20
N PRO A 277 -22.94 3.58 -13.82
CA PRO A 277 -23.07 3.88 -15.24
C PRO A 277 -22.38 5.20 -15.60
N GLY A 278 -21.37 5.12 -16.45
CA GLY A 278 -20.63 6.30 -16.91
C GLY A 278 -19.51 6.80 -15.98
N GLN A 279 -19.34 6.21 -14.80
CA GLN A 279 -18.42 6.69 -13.77
C GLN A 279 -17.17 5.81 -13.69
N LEU A 280 -16.06 6.25 -14.28
CA LEU A 280 -14.77 5.60 -14.07
C LEU A 280 -13.95 6.29 -12.98
N ALA A 281 -13.27 5.49 -12.19
CA ALA A 281 -12.28 5.94 -11.22
C ALA A 281 -11.05 5.03 -11.26
N VAL A 282 -9.90 5.56 -10.83
CA VAL A 282 -8.76 4.71 -10.48
C VAL A 282 -8.90 4.33 -9.02
N GLU A 283 -8.88 3.04 -8.74
CA GLU A 283 -8.83 2.50 -7.39
C GLU A 283 -7.39 2.12 -7.04
N ALA A 284 -7.08 2.14 -5.74
CA ALA A 284 -5.73 1.90 -5.25
C ALA A 284 -5.71 0.99 -4.02
N LEU A 285 -5.17 -0.21 -4.20
CA LEU A 285 -4.80 -1.12 -3.12
C LEU A 285 -3.31 -0.93 -2.84
N LEU A 286 -3.00 -0.25 -1.75
CA LEU A 286 -1.63 0.00 -1.28
C LEU A 286 -1.57 -0.12 0.23
N THR A 287 -0.39 -0.45 0.76
CA THR A 287 -0.15 -0.49 2.21
C THR A 287 0.63 0.77 2.61
N PRO A 288 0.01 1.77 3.26
CA PRO A 288 0.67 3.06 3.51
C PRO A 288 2.00 2.94 4.25
N THR A 289 2.11 2.00 5.19
CA THR A 289 3.30 1.76 6.02
C THR A 289 4.56 1.51 5.18
N SER A 290 4.49 0.71 4.11
CA SER A 290 5.68 0.38 3.31
C SER A 290 6.22 1.59 2.52
N ILE A 291 5.34 2.53 2.18
CA ILE A 291 5.66 3.77 1.49
C ILE A 291 6.23 4.78 2.50
N VAL A 292 5.53 4.99 3.61
CA VAL A 292 5.88 5.98 4.63
C VAL A 292 7.18 5.62 5.34
N ASP A 293 7.34 4.40 5.84
CA ASP A 293 8.54 3.99 6.60
C ASP A 293 9.83 4.14 5.76
N ARG A 294 9.75 3.76 4.48
CA ARG A 294 10.87 3.88 3.54
C ARG A 294 11.15 5.35 3.24
N PHE A 295 10.10 6.15 3.00
CA PHE A 295 10.21 7.57 2.77
C PHE A 295 10.88 8.28 3.96
N VAL A 296 10.35 8.13 5.17
CA VAL A 296 10.86 8.77 6.39
C VAL A 296 12.34 8.44 6.59
N ARG A 297 12.73 7.16 6.45
CA ARG A 297 14.13 6.74 6.57
C ARG A 297 15.05 7.37 5.53
N VAL A 298 14.58 7.56 4.29
CA VAL A 298 15.40 8.22 3.24
C VAL A 298 15.43 9.72 3.46
N ALA A 299 14.29 10.35 3.76
CA ALA A 299 14.18 11.79 4.00
C ALA A 299 15.07 12.25 5.17
N LEU A 300 15.06 11.54 6.30
CA LEU A 300 15.91 11.86 7.45
C LEU A 300 17.41 11.71 7.13
N ARG A 301 17.78 10.76 6.27
CA ARG A 301 19.16 10.62 5.77
C ARG A 301 19.55 11.74 4.82
N THR A 302 18.65 12.11 3.91
CA THR A 302 18.85 13.24 2.98
C THR A 302 19.00 14.57 3.72
N ALA A 303 18.28 14.74 4.82
CA ALA A 303 18.37 15.92 5.69
C ALA A 303 19.54 15.88 6.68
N ASP A 304 20.40 14.84 6.64
CA ASP A 304 21.50 14.60 7.57
C ASP A 304 21.09 14.70 9.06
N VAL A 305 19.86 14.30 9.38
CA VAL A 305 19.33 14.29 10.76
C VAL A 305 19.88 13.08 11.55
N THR A 306 20.85 12.36 10.99
CA THR A 306 21.26 11.01 11.43
C THR A 306 22.12 10.98 12.69
N ALA A 307 22.72 12.10 13.11
CA ALA A 307 23.74 12.10 14.15
C ALA A 307 23.24 12.37 15.59
N ARG A 308 22.03 12.88 15.83
CA ARG A 308 21.62 13.34 17.19
C ARG A 308 20.19 13.04 17.66
N GLY A 309 19.29 12.45 16.85
CA GLY A 309 17.87 12.36 17.24
C GLY A 309 17.04 11.23 16.62
N LEU A 310 17.66 10.17 16.08
CA LEU A 310 16.93 9.02 15.54
C LEU A 310 16.40 8.04 16.59
N ASP A 311 16.78 8.20 17.87
CA ASP A 311 16.13 7.44 18.94
C ASP A 311 14.80 8.13 19.25
N ASP A 312 13.80 7.89 18.38
CA ASP A 312 12.40 8.33 18.51
C ASP A 312 11.71 7.76 19.78
N GLY A 313 12.48 7.15 20.69
CA GLY A 313 12.16 7.02 22.12
C GLY A 313 10.93 6.22 22.50
N GLY A 314 10.20 5.64 21.55
CA GLY A 314 8.83 5.18 21.81
C GLY A 314 7.87 6.34 22.13
N THR A 315 8.21 7.58 21.75
CA THR A 315 7.35 8.76 21.95
C THR A 315 6.03 8.57 21.22
N LEU A 316 4.93 8.70 21.95
CA LEU A 316 3.57 8.55 21.42
C LEU A 316 2.92 9.91 21.21
N PRO A 317 2.08 10.06 20.16
CA PRO A 317 1.31 11.28 19.96
C PRO A 317 0.30 11.47 21.09
N ALA A 318 0.08 12.72 21.51
CA ALA A 318 -1.08 13.04 22.32
C ALA A 318 -2.37 12.74 21.55
N VAL A 319 -3.40 12.33 22.28
CA VAL A 319 -4.76 12.25 21.72
C VAL A 319 -5.44 13.58 22.05
N PRO A 320 -5.85 14.38 21.05
CA PRO A 320 -6.52 15.66 21.27
C PRO A 320 -7.75 15.54 22.17
N ASP A 321 -8.09 16.63 22.85
CA ASP A 321 -9.34 16.74 23.60
C ASP A 321 -10.56 16.56 22.66
N PRO A 322 -11.53 15.67 22.99
CA PRO A 322 -12.68 15.42 22.13
C PRO A 322 -13.56 16.64 21.83
N THR A 323 -13.69 17.57 22.77
CA THR A 323 -14.54 18.76 22.59
C THR A 323 -13.90 19.70 21.58
N ARG A 324 -12.62 20.04 21.78
CA ARG A 324 -11.86 20.87 20.83
C ARG A 324 -11.71 20.21 19.46
N PHE A 325 -11.54 18.90 19.44
CA PHE A 325 -11.43 18.17 18.18
C PHE A 325 -12.74 18.15 17.41
N ALA A 326 -13.89 18.08 18.10
CA ALA A 326 -15.22 18.13 17.48
C ALA A 326 -15.54 19.48 16.83
N GLU A 327 -14.93 20.57 17.30
CA GLU A 327 -15.05 21.92 16.73
C GLU A 327 -14.36 22.06 15.36
N LEU A 328 -13.42 21.16 15.04
CA LEU A 328 -12.72 21.18 13.76
C LEU A 328 -13.66 20.79 12.60
N PRO A 329 -13.47 21.38 11.40
CA PRO A 329 -14.15 20.92 10.20
C PRO A 329 -13.99 19.40 10.00
N ILE A 330 -14.99 18.75 9.41
CA ILE A 330 -14.98 17.28 9.23
C ILE A 330 -13.72 16.80 8.50
N LEU A 331 -13.25 17.56 7.51
CA LEU A 331 -12.06 17.22 6.74
C LEU A 331 -10.78 17.33 7.57
N SER A 332 -10.70 18.28 8.49
CA SER A 332 -9.59 18.45 9.44
C SER A 332 -9.57 17.33 10.46
N ARG A 333 -10.74 16.92 10.99
CA ARG A 333 -10.86 15.73 11.87
C ARG A 333 -10.39 14.45 11.17
N ARG A 334 -10.81 14.25 9.91
CA ARG A 334 -10.37 13.11 9.08
C ARG A 334 -8.85 13.12 8.87
N THR A 335 -8.31 14.27 8.47
CA THR A 335 -6.88 14.46 8.22
C THR A 335 -6.05 14.21 9.47
N ALA A 336 -6.45 14.77 10.61
CA ALA A 336 -5.79 14.56 11.89
C ALA A 336 -5.86 13.10 12.36
N THR A 337 -7.00 12.43 12.21
CA THR A 337 -7.13 11.00 12.51
C THR A 337 -6.13 10.16 11.71
N ILE A 338 -6.01 10.43 10.41
CA ILE A 338 -5.07 9.73 9.52
C ILE A 338 -3.61 10.03 9.92
N ALA A 339 -3.29 11.29 10.22
CA ALA A 339 -1.94 11.68 10.62
C ALA A 339 -1.52 11.02 11.94
N LEU A 340 -2.39 11.02 12.96
CA LEU A 340 -2.14 10.36 14.26
C LEU A 340 -1.95 8.85 14.10
N LEU A 341 -2.73 8.19 13.24
CA LEU A 341 -2.54 6.78 12.91
C LEU A 341 -1.21 6.52 12.17
N GLY A 342 -0.81 7.45 11.29
CA GLY A 342 0.49 7.41 10.61
C GLY A 342 1.65 7.46 11.60
N VAL A 343 1.58 8.37 12.59
CA VAL A 343 2.55 8.46 13.68
C VAL A 343 2.61 7.17 14.49
N LEU A 344 1.46 6.65 14.97
CA LEU A 344 1.43 5.43 15.79
C LEU A 344 2.03 4.24 15.03
N ARG A 345 1.72 4.10 13.74
CA ARG A 345 2.30 3.06 12.89
C ARG A 345 3.81 3.20 12.76
N GLN A 346 4.34 4.41 12.59
CA GLN A 346 5.77 4.65 12.52
C GLN A 346 6.48 4.27 13.82
N VAL A 347 5.92 4.60 14.98
CA VAL A 347 6.45 4.17 16.29
C VAL A 347 6.50 2.64 16.37
N LEU A 348 5.42 1.99 15.92
CA LEU A 348 5.30 0.53 15.96
C LEU A 348 6.11 -0.19 14.87
N ALA A 349 6.60 0.50 13.85
CA ALA A 349 7.43 -0.10 12.80
C ALA A 349 8.80 -0.57 13.32
N SER A 350 9.33 0.08 14.36
CA SER A 350 10.59 -0.26 15.01
C SER A 350 10.38 -1.27 16.15
N PRO A 351 10.94 -2.49 16.10
CA PRO A 351 10.75 -3.48 17.18
C PRO A 351 11.18 -2.98 18.58
N PRO A 352 12.35 -2.31 18.74
CA PRO A 352 12.73 -1.75 20.04
C PRO A 352 11.75 -0.68 20.56
N ALA A 353 11.28 0.23 19.68
CA ALA A 353 10.35 1.27 20.08
C ALA A 353 8.96 0.69 20.41
N ARG A 354 8.51 -0.30 19.63
CA ARG A 354 7.28 -1.05 19.89
C ARG A 354 7.30 -1.71 21.27
N GLU A 355 8.40 -2.35 21.65
CA GLU A 355 8.50 -3.00 22.96
C GLU A 355 8.41 -1.98 24.10
N ARG A 356 9.16 -0.87 24.01
CA ARG A 356 9.12 0.21 25.00
C ARG A 356 7.73 0.85 25.11
N ALA A 357 7.05 1.03 23.98
CA ALA A 357 5.75 1.69 23.93
C ALA A 357 4.56 0.75 24.15
N ARG A 358 4.75 -0.57 24.24
CA ARG A 358 3.68 -1.58 24.16
C ARG A 358 2.50 -1.32 25.11
N ALA A 359 2.78 -1.07 26.38
CA ALA A 359 1.72 -0.82 27.37
C ALA A 359 1.01 0.51 27.10
N ALA A 360 1.76 1.58 26.86
CA ALA A 360 1.22 2.91 26.63
C ALA A 360 0.45 3.02 25.30
N VAL A 361 0.83 2.25 24.27
CA VAL A 361 0.16 2.28 22.96
C VAL A 361 -1.26 1.71 23.04
N LEU A 362 -1.53 0.73 23.90
CA LEU A 362 -2.86 0.16 24.06
C LEU A 362 -3.86 1.16 24.66
N ASP A 363 -3.42 1.92 25.68
CA ASP A 363 -4.18 3.05 26.22
C ASP A 363 -4.41 4.11 25.14
N ARG A 364 -3.35 4.43 24.38
CA ARG A 364 -3.39 5.42 23.30
C ARG A 364 -4.38 5.07 22.20
N LEU A 365 -4.41 3.80 21.81
CA LEU A 365 -5.34 3.25 20.83
C LEU A 365 -6.78 3.33 21.32
N GLU A 366 -7.06 3.06 22.60
CA GLU A 366 -8.41 3.18 23.15
C GLU A 366 -8.87 4.63 23.22
N ARG A 367 -8.00 5.55 23.68
CA ARG A 367 -8.30 7.00 23.68
C ARG A 367 -8.59 7.51 22.26
N LEU A 368 -7.77 7.11 21.27
CA LEU A 368 -7.98 7.48 19.88
C LEU A 368 -9.28 6.87 19.32
N ARG A 369 -9.60 5.62 19.67
CA ARG A 369 -10.87 4.97 19.29
C ARG A 369 -12.07 5.75 19.82
N CYS A 370 -12.04 6.15 21.09
CA CYS A 370 -13.08 6.96 21.71
C CYS A 370 -13.20 8.33 21.03
N LEU A 371 -12.09 9.02 20.80
CA LEU A 371 -12.05 10.29 20.08
C LEU A 371 -12.74 10.16 18.72
N VAL A 372 -12.32 9.19 17.91
CA VAL A 372 -12.88 8.94 16.57
C VAL A 372 -14.37 8.60 16.64
N GLY A 373 -14.78 7.78 17.61
CA GLY A 373 -16.18 7.39 17.80
C GLY A 373 -17.09 8.54 18.22
N GLN A 374 -16.58 9.50 18.99
CA GLN A 374 -17.35 10.66 19.47
C GLN A 374 -17.38 11.80 18.46
N THR A 375 -16.37 11.91 17.60
CA THR A 375 -16.16 13.12 16.79
C THR A 375 -16.35 12.92 15.30
N LEU A 376 -16.42 11.68 14.78
CA LEU A 376 -16.76 11.44 13.38
C LEU A 376 -18.14 10.75 13.27
N PRO A 377 -18.98 11.10 12.27
CA PRO A 377 -20.26 10.44 12.03
C PRO A 377 -20.14 8.91 11.86
N ASP A 378 -21.17 8.16 12.24
CA ASP A 378 -21.18 6.69 12.17
C ASP A 378 -20.95 6.15 10.75
N ASP A 379 -21.44 6.85 9.73
CA ASP A 379 -21.30 6.56 8.30
C ASP A 379 -20.03 7.18 7.67
N ASP A 380 -19.19 7.84 8.46
CA ASP A 380 -17.94 8.40 7.96
C ASP A 380 -16.94 7.27 7.60
N PRO A 381 -16.43 7.24 6.35
CA PRO A 381 -15.54 6.16 5.93
C PRO A 381 -14.18 6.20 6.66
N VAL A 382 -13.71 7.38 7.11
CA VAL A 382 -12.48 7.48 7.91
C VAL A 382 -12.71 6.91 9.30
N ARG A 383 -13.88 7.12 9.91
CA ARG A 383 -14.20 6.48 11.18
C ARG A 383 -14.11 4.97 11.08
N ALA A 384 -14.78 4.37 10.09
CA ALA A 384 -14.77 2.91 9.93
C ALA A 384 -13.36 2.35 9.74
N VAL A 385 -12.59 2.93 8.81
CA VAL A 385 -11.21 2.50 8.54
C VAL A 385 -10.30 2.73 9.75
N ALA A 386 -10.40 3.89 10.42
CA ALA A 386 -9.59 4.20 11.60
C ALA A 386 -9.87 3.24 12.76
N VAL A 387 -11.15 3.02 13.09
CA VAL A 387 -11.60 2.07 14.12
C VAL A 387 -11.09 0.66 13.82
N CYS A 388 -11.21 0.21 12.57
CA CYS A 388 -10.73 -1.11 12.18
C CYS A 388 -9.20 -1.22 12.25
N ARG A 389 -8.45 -0.19 11.86
CA ARG A 389 -6.99 -0.13 11.98
C ARG A 389 -6.55 -0.14 13.45
N ILE A 390 -7.27 0.56 14.32
CA ILE A 390 -7.02 0.57 15.76
C ILE A 390 -7.25 -0.82 16.35
N ASP A 391 -8.37 -1.47 16.04
CA ASP A 391 -8.67 -2.83 16.52
C ASP A 391 -7.66 -3.86 16.00
N LEU A 392 -7.25 -3.71 14.73
CA LEU A 392 -6.21 -4.54 14.11
C LEU A 392 -4.89 -4.42 14.87
N THR A 393 -4.41 -3.19 15.09
CA THR A 393 -3.17 -2.95 15.80
C THR A 393 -3.25 -3.41 17.26
N ARG A 394 -4.40 -3.22 17.92
CA ARG A 394 -4.65 -3.74 19.27
C ARG A 394 -4.50 -5.26 19.31
N LEU A 395 -5.18 -5.98 18.41
CA LEU A 395 -5.10 -7.44 18.34
C LEU A 395 -3.66 -7.91 18.08
N GLN A 396 -2.95 -7.25 17.15
CA GLN A 396 -1.53 -7.52 16.87
C GLN A 396 -0.66 -7.39 18.12
N MET A 397 -0.85 -6.34 18.93
CA MET A 397 -0.08 -6.15 20.16
C MET A 397 -0.42 -7.17 21.24
N LEU A 398 -1.70 -7.51 21.40
CA LEU A 398 -2.16 -8.45 22.44
C LEU A 398 -1.81 -9.90 22.12
N ARG A 399 -1.82 -10.31 20.85
CA ARG A 399 -1.57 -11.71 20.42
C ARG A 399 -0.20 -12.24 20.82
N HIS A 400 0.78 -11.37 20.99
CA HIS A 400 2.12 -11.77 21.44
C HIS A 400 2.21 -12.03 22.96
N ASN A 401 1.14 -11.78 23.72
CA ASN A 401 1.08 -12.07 25.15
C ASN A 401 0.21 -13.30 25.43
N ALA A 402 0.87 -14.37 25.86
CA ALA A 402 0.32 -15.65 26.31
C ALA A 402 -0.93 -15.59 27.19
N THR A 403 -0.90 -14.66 28.14
CA THR A 403 -1.85 -14.62 29.25
C THR A 403 -3.04 -13.72 28.95
N THR A 404 -3.04 -13.07 27.78
CA THR A 404 -4.09 -12.14 27.38
C THR A 404 -5.23 -12.89 26.71
N ASP A 405 -6.45 -12.66 27.21
CA ASP A 405 -7.68 -13.07 26.54
C ASP A 405 -7.90 -12.23 25.27
N LEU A 406 -7.87 -12.87 24.11
CA LEU A 406 -8.01 -12.20 22.81
C LEU A 406 -9.48 -12.04 22.37
N ARG A 407 -10.48 -12.57 23.11
CA ARG A 407 -11.90 -12.54 22.70
C ARG A 407 -12.40 -11.15 22.36
N ASP A 408 -12.30 -10.21 23.31
CA ASP A 408 -12.80 -8.84 23.10
C ASP A 408 -12.08 -8.16 21.92
N ALA A 409 -10.77 -8.35 21.78
CA ALA A 409 -10.01 -7.78 20.68
C ALA A 409 -10.42 -8.38 19.32
N LEU A 410 -10.63 -9.69 19.25
CA LEU A 410 -11.08 -10.40 18.05
C LEU A 410 -12.52 -10.02 17.67
N ASP A 411 -13.43 -9.91 18.66
CA ASP A 411 -14.82 -9.49 18.45
C ASP A 411 -14.91 -8.04 17.99
N ARG A 412 -14.07 -7.16 18.56
CA ARG A 412 -13.96 -5.76 18.11
C ARG A 412 -13.48 -5.70 16.66
N LEU A 413 -12.39 -6.39 16.31
CA LEU A 413 -11.86 -6.42 14.94
C LEU A 413 -12.88 -7.01 13.95
N THR A 414 -13.57 -8.08 14.33
CA THR A 414 -14.62 -8.69 13.51
C THR A 414 -15.76 -7.72 13.22
N ARG A 415 -16.25 -7.00 14.25
CA ARG A 415 -17.31 -6.00 14.08
C ARG A 415 -16.86 -4.81 13.24
N SER A 416 -15.65 -4.28 13.47
CA SER A 416 -15.14 -3.15 12.69
C SER A 416 -14.81 -3.53 11.24
N THR A 417 -14.32 -4.75 11.00
CA THR A 417 -14.15 -5.30 9.64
C THR A 417 -15.49 -5.41 8.92
N ARG A 418 -16.51 -5.97 9.58
CA ARG A 418 -17.86 -6.07 9.03
C ARG A 418 -18.44 -4.69 8.69
N ARG A 419 -18.24 -3.70 9.57
CA ARG A 419 -18.65 -2.32 9.29
C ARG A 419 -18.00 -1.76 8.01
N CYS A 420 -16.72 -2.03 7.77
CA CYS A 420 -16.05 -1.64 6.53
C CYS A 420 -16.66 -2.35 5.30
N GLN A 421 -17.04 -3.62 5.43
CA GLN A 421 -17.71 -4.37 4.37
C GLN A 421 -19.10 -3.78 4.07
N ASP A 422 -19.91 -3.51 5.11
CA ASP A 422 -21.24 -2.91 4.95
C ASP A 422 -21.17 -1.52 4.27
N LEU A 423 -20.17 -0.70 4.62
CA LEU A 423 -19.95 0.60 3.98
C LEU A 423 -19.43 0.48 2.54
N PHE A 424 -18.68 -0.57 2.22
CA PHE A 424 -18.30 -0.88 0.84
C PHE A 424 -19.53 -1.29 0.02
N ASP A 425 -20.36 -2.20 0.54
CA ASP A 425 -21.56 -2.70 -0.16
C ASP A 425 -22.59 -1.58 -0.43
N THR A 426 -22.62 -0.54 0.42
CA THR A 426 -23.45 0.66 0.23
C THR A 426 -22.78 1.77 -0.58
N GLY A 427 -21.54 1.58 -1.05
CA GLY A 427 -20.79 2.56 -1.85
C GLY A 427 -20.21 3.74 -1.04
N VAL A 428 -20.30 3.70 0.28
CA VAL A 428 -19.78 4.74 1.19
C VAL A 428 -18.27 4.62 1.38
N LEU A 429 -17.70 3.42 1.35
CA LEU A 429 -16.24 3.21 1.40
C LEU A 429 -15.67 2.87 0.02
N ASP A 430 -14.55 3.48 -0.35
CA ASP A 430 -13.87 3.18 -1.62
C ASP A 430 -13.27 1.77 -1.63
N ARG A 431 -13.16 1.18 -2.84
CA ARG A 431 -12.76 -0.22 -3.01
C ARG A 431 -11.34 -0.49 -2.51
N GLY A 432 -10.43 0.45 -2.75
CA GLY A 432 -9.03 0.35 -2.33
C GLY A 432 -8.85 0.31 -0.82
N ALA A 433 -9.52 1.21 -0.08
CA ALA A 433 -9.52 1.19 1.39
C ALA A 433 -10.13 -0.10 1.94
N ALA A 434 -11.29 -0.48 1.41
CA ALA A 434 -11.99 -1.67 1.86
C ALA A 434 -11.13 -2.93 1.65
N ALA A 435 -10.52 -3.07 0.46
CA ALA A 435 -9.63 -4.18 0.16
C ALA A 435 -8.37 -4.22 1.05
N GLU A 436 -7.75 -3.07 1.33
CA GLU A 436 -6.59 -2.99 2.25
C GLU A 436 -6.98 -3.48 3.65
N ILE A 437 -8.03 -2.91 4.22
CA ILE A 437 -8.38 -3.16 5.62
C ILE A 437 -8.93 -4.58 5.82
N VAL A 438 -9.72 -5.09 4.88
CA VAL A 438 -10.24 -6.47 4.94
C VAL A 438 -9.10 -7.48 4.78
N SER A 439 -8.18 -7.28 3.83
CA SER A 439 -7.01 -8.16 3.71
C SER A 439 -6.17 -8.15 4.98
N ALA A 440 -5.88 -6.98 5.56
CA ALA A 440 -5.06 -6.89 6.75
C ALA A 440 -5.74 -7.56 7.96
N SER A 441 -7.04 -7.37 8.11
CA SER A 441 -7.83 -8.00 9.17
C SER A 441 -7.93 -9.51 9.03
N ASN A 442 -8.10 -10.02 7.80
CA ASN A 442 -8.11 -11.46 7.54
C ASN A 442 -6.78 -12.12 7.88
N VAL A 443 -5.64 -11.45 7.61
CA VAL A 443 -4.32 -11.97 7.98
C VAL A 443 -4.19 -12.13 9.49
N GLU A 444 -4.63 -11.15 10.29
CA GLU A 444 -4.53 -11.25 11.75
C GLU A 444 -5.53 -12.23 12.35
N VAL A 445 -6.76 -12.28 11.83
CA VAL A 445 -7.75 -13.29 12.26
C VAL A 445 -7.25 -14.71 11.92
N ASN A 446 -6.63 -14.92 10.75
CA ASN A 446 -6.02 -16.21 10.41
C ASN A 446 -4.84 -16.55 11.34
N ALA A 447 -4.07 -15.55 11.78
CA ALA A 447 -3.00 -15.76 12.74
C ALA A 447 -3.54 -16.20 14.11
N VAL A 448 -4.60 -15.57 14.61
CA VAL A 448 -5.29 -16.00 15.84
C VAL A 448 -5.86 -17.40 15.69
N ARG A 449 -6.53 -17.68 14.56
CA ARG A 449 -7.07 -19.01 14.25
C ARG A 449 -6.00 -20.10 14.34
N THR A 450 -4.86 -19.88 13.67
CA THR A 450 -3.74 -20.84 13.66
C THR A 450 -3.18 -21.07 15.07
N THR A 451 -3.02 -20.00 15.86
CA THR A 451 -2.58 -20.11 17.26
C THR A 451 -3.59 -20.85 18.13
N ASN A 452 -4.89 -20.62 17.93
CA ASN A 452 -5.96 -21.27 18.68
C ASN A 452 -6.03 -22.78 18.38
N ALA A 453 -5.98 -23.16 17.11
CA ALA A 453 -5.96 -24.56 16.69
C ALA A 453 -4.75 -25.32 17.29
N ALA A 454 -3.57 -24.70 17.29
CA ALA A 454 -2.38 -25.27 17.89
C ALA A 454 -2.46 -25.42 19.42
N ALA A 455 -3.21 -24.55 20.10
CA ALA A 455 -3.45 -24.63 21.55
C ALA A 455 -4.51 -25.70 21.89
N ALA A 456 -5.60 -25.78 21.13
CA ALA A 456 -6.65 -26.78 21.31
C ALA A 456 -6.13 -28.22 21.18
N ALA A 457 -5.22 -28.46 20.23
CA ALA A 457 -4.58 -29.77 20.03
C ALA A 457 -3.73 -30.25 21.23
N ARG A 458 -3.43 -29.39 22.21
CA ARG A 458 -2.55 -29.72 23.37
C ARG A 458 -3.32 -29.95 24.67
N LEU A 459 -4.48 -29.34 24.80
CA LEU A 459 -5.30 -29.44 25.99
C LEU A 459 -6.25 -30.63 25.79
N ASP A 460 -5.80 -31.83 26.16
CA ASP A 460 -6.62 -33.05 26.19
C ASP A 460 -7.87 -32.83 27.08
N GLY A 461 -8.95 -32.31 26.50
CA GLY A 461 -10.26 -32.14 27.15
C GLY A 461 -10.39 -31.00 28.17
N GLY A 462 -9.39 -30.11 28.30
CA GLY A 462 -9.56 -28.87 29.05
C GLY A 462 -10.51 -27.93 28.32
N PRO A 463 -11.34 -27.10 28.99
CA PRO A 463 -12.18 -26.12 28.30
C PRO A 463 -11.26 -25.25 27.46
N GLY A 464 -11.29 -25.47 26.14
CA GLY A 464 -10.54 -24.69 25.17
C GLY A 464 -10.75 -23.22 25.51
N GLY A 465 -9.65 -22.47 25.59
CA GLY A 465 -9.70 -21.05 25.92
C GLY A 465 -10.82 -20.39 25.11
N ALA A 466 -11.55 -19.47 25.73
CA ALA A 466 -12.86 -19.01 25.28
C ALA A 466 -12.93 -18.31 23.91
N LEU A 467 -11.87 -18.37 23.10
CA LEU A 467 -11.87 -17.96 21.71
C LEU A 467 -12.84 -18.81 20.87
N PRO A 468 -13.39 -18.24 19.77
CA PRO A 468 -14.20 -18.98 18.83
C PRO A 468 -13.49 -20.23 18.29
N ASP A 469 -14.27 -21.27 17.98
CA ASP A 469 -13.77 -22.47 17.32
C ASP A 469 -13.06 -22.12 15.99
N ALA A 470 -12.01 -22.88 15.67
CA ALA A 470 -11.25 -22.70 14.43
C ALA A 470 -12.15 -22.82 13.20
N ASP A 471 -13.10 -23.76 13.21
CA ASP A 471 -14.05 -23.98 12.11
C ASP A 471 -14.97 -22.76 11.89
N LEU A 472 -15.42 -22.13 12.99
CA LEU A 472 -16.23 -20.91 12.91
C LEU A 472 -15.41 -19.74 12.33
N LEU A 473 -14.13 -19.62 12.71
CA LEU A 473 -13.24 -18.61 12.13
C LEU A 473 -12.94 -18.90 10.65
N ASP A 474 -12.89 -20.16 10.25
CA ASP A 474 -12.67 -20.56 8.86
C ASP A 474 -13.84 -20.19 7.95
N GLU A 475 -15.08 -20.43 8.39
CA GLU A 475 -16.27 -19.98 7.66
C GLU A 475 -16.27 -18.45 7.50
N GLN A 476 -15.98 -17.72 8.59
CA GLN A 476 -15.92 -16.26 8.56
C GLN A 476 -14.82 -15.74 7.63
N LEU A 477 -13.62 -16.31 7.70
CA LEU A 477 -12.51 -15.91 6.85
C LEU A 477 -12.81 -16.20 5.38
N ARG A 478 -13.42 -17.34 5.05
CA ARG A 478 -13.82 -17.66 3.67
C ARG A 478 -14.82 -16.63 3.14
N ALA A 479 -15.86 -16.31 3.92
CA ALA A 479 -16.83 -15.28 3.54
C ALA A 479 -16.17 -13.90 3.35
N ARG A 480 -15.21 -13.52 4.21
CA ARG A 480 -14.49 -12.24 4.09
C ARG A 480 -13.54 -12.21 2.91
N TRP A 481 -12.87 -13.31 2.58
CA TRP A 481 -12.04 -13.39 1.38
C TRP A 481 -12.86 -13.28 0.10
N GLN A 482 -14.07 -13.86 0.07
CA GLN A 482 -14.99 -13.65 -1.05
C GLN A 482 -15.41 -12.18 -1.19
N HIS A 483 -15.67 -11.48 -0.07
CA HIS A 483 -15.90 -10.03 -0.12
C HIS A 483 -14.68 -9.27 -0.64
N TRP A 484 -13.48 -9.64 -0.20
CA TRP A 484 -12.24 -9.03 -0.67
C TRP A 484 -12.04 -9.21 -2.18
N LEU A 485 -12.27 -10.41 -2.73
CA LEU A 485 -12.19 -10.68 -4.16
C LEU A 485 -13.15 -9.79 -4.97
N ARG A 486 -14.37 -9.55 -4.49
CA ARG A 486 -15.30 -8.59 -5.10
C ARG A 486 -14.79 -7.15 -5.06
N MET A 487 -14.14 -6.74 -3.96
CA MET A 487 -13.57 -5.39 -3.84
C MET A 487 -12.49 -5.13 -4.89
N VAL A 488 -11.68 -6.13 -5.21
CA VAL A 488 -10.62 -6.07 -6.24
C VAL A 488 -11.08 -6.57 -7.62
N GLU A 489 -12.38 -6.77 -7.84
CA GLU A 489 -12.97 -7.21 -9.12
C GLU A 489 -12.37 -8.51 -9.68
N VAL A 490 -12.07 -9.46 -8.79
CA VAL A 490 -11.61 -10.80 -9.18
C VAL A 490 -12.80 -11.74 -9.26
N GLU A 491 -13.06 -12.23 -10.46
CA GLU A 491 -14.03 -13.31 -10.68
C GLU A 491 -13.41 -14.67 -10.29
N PRO A 492 -14.19 -15.62 -9.73
CA PRO A 492 -13.69 -16.94 -9.34
C PRO A 492 -12.97 -17.69 -10.49
N GLU A 493 -13.45 -17.55 -11.73
CA GLU A 493 -12.85 -18.16 -12.93
C GLU A 493 -11.41 -17.68 -13.21
N MET A 494 -11.05 -16.48 -12.73
CA MET A 494 -9.68 -15.96 -12.87
C MET A 494 -8.71 -16.69 -11.94
N LEU A 495 -9.19 -17.25 -10.83
CA LEU A 495 -8.35 -17.96 -9.85
C LEU A 495 -8.00 -19.37 -10.30
N THR A 496 -8.78 -19.95 -11.23
CA THR A 496 -8.57 -21.30 -11.78
C THR A 496 -7.84 -21.29 -13.12
N GLY A 497 -7.24 -20.17 -13.51
CA GLY A 497 -6.41 -20.07 -14.73
C GLY A 497 -7.19 -19.94 -16.05
N ALA A 498 -8.52 -19.85 -16.03
CA ALA A 498 -9.31 -19.67 -17.27
C ALA A 498 -9.11 -18.28 -17.91
N ARG A 499 -8.66 -17.30 -17.11
CA ARG A 499 -8.29 -15.96 -17.54
C ARG A 499 -7.04 -15.49 -16.79
N PRO A 500 -6.12 -14.75 -17.44
CA PRO A 500 -4.93 -14.24 -16.77
C PRO A 500 -5.31 -13.22 -15.68
N VAL A 501 -4.81 -13.43 -14.47
CA VAL A 501 -4.88 -12.44 -13.39
C VAL A 501 -3.89 -11.32 -13.69
N VAL A 502 -4.30 -10.06 -13.47
CA VAL A 502 -3.40 -8.91 -13.61
C VAL A 502 -2.21 -9.07 -12.68
N ASP A 503 -1.00 -8.95 -13.23
CA ASP A 503 0.27 -9.25 -12.56
C ASP A 503 0.42 -8.69 -11.14
N LEU A 504 0.04 -7.42 -10.94
CA LEU A 504 0.17 -6.75 -9.64
C LEU A 504 -0.83 -7.29 -8.61
N LEU A 505 -1.97 -7.79 -9.05
CA LEU A 505 -2.96 -8.40 -8.17
C LEU A 505 -2.52 -9.78 -7.69
N GLY A 506 -1.80 -10.53 -8.53
CA GLY A 506 -1.17 -11.79 -8.14
C GLY A 506 -0.21 -11.65 -6.96
N TYR A 507 0.42 -10.48 -6.81
CA TYR A 507 1.22 -10.16 -5.62
C TYR A 507 0.36 -10.21 -4.34
N HIS A 508 -0.83 -9.60 -4.35
CA HIS A 508 -1.70 -9.51 -3.18
C HIS A 508 -2.47 -10.79 -2.85
N LEU A 509 -2.69 -11.66 -3.84
CA LEU A 509 -3.34 -12.97 -3.64
C LEU A 509 -2.55 -13.93 -2.73
N HIS A 510 -1.29 -13.61 -2.42
CA HIS A 510 -0.49 -14.34 -1.42
C HIS A 510 -1.23 -14.56 -0.10
N ASN A 511 -1.91 -13.55 0.43
CA ASN A 511 -2.58 -13.66 1.74
C ASN A 511 -3.76 -14.63 1.68
N TYR A 512 -4.51 -14.65 0.58
CA TYR A 512 -5.59 -15.59 0.36
C TYR A 512 -5.07 -17.02 0.15
N ALA A 513 -4.04 -17.19 -0.67
CA ALA A 513 -3.38 -18.49 -0.87
C ALA A 513 -2.76 -19.03 0.43
N ALA A 514 -2.18 -18.16 1.27
CA ALA A 514 -1.64 -18.54 2.58
C ALA A 514 -2.74 -18.90 3.60
N PHE A 515 -3.92 -18.28 3.50
CA PHE A 515 -5.10 -18.71 4.26
C PHE A 515 -5.47 -20.14 3.88
N LEU A 516 -5.69 -20.43 2.59
CA LEU A 516 -6.02 -21.77 2.10
C LEU A 516 -4.95 -22.82 2.47
N ALA A 517 -3.67 -22.46 2.35
CA ALA A 517 -2.55 -23.33 2.73
C ALA A 517 -2.51 -23.68 4.22
N SER A 518 -3.22 -22.93 5.06
CA SER A 518 -3.27 -23.16 6.51
C SER A 518 -4.42 -24.08 6.95
N HIS A 519 -5.19 -24.66 6.02
CA HIS A 519 -6.23 -25.67 6.26
C HIS A 519 -5.71 -27.09 6.02
N ALA A 520 -4.82 -27.59 6.88
CA ALA A 520 -4.22 -28.92 6.70
C ALA A 520 -5.23 -30.07 6.58
N GLY A 521 -6.46 -29.91 7.09
CA GLY A 521 -7.53 -30.91 7.00
C GLY A 521 -8.39 -30.84 5.72
N SER A 522 -8.21 -29.83 4.85
CA SER A 522 -9.04 -29.61 3.66
C SER A 522 -8.20 -29.80 2.40
N GLU A 523 -8.30 -30.97 1.78
CA GLU A 523 -7.55 -31.30 0.55
C GLU A 523 -7.88 -30.32 -0.59
N ASP A 524 -9.14 -29.91 -0.73
CA ASP A 524 -9.57 -28.94 -1.74
C ASP A 524 -8.92 -27.56 -1.55
N ASP A 525 -8.82 -27.07 -0.31
CA ASP A 525 -8.16 -25.79 -0.03
C ASP A 525 -6.66 -25.87 -0.27
N LEU A 526 -6.02 -26.99 0.09
CA LEU A 526 -4.59 -27.19 -0.14
C LEU A 526 -4.26 -27.25 -1.63
N LEU A 527 -5.08 -27.95 -2.43
CA LEU A 527 -4.96 -27.97 -3.88
C LEU A 527 -5.15 -26.58 -4.47
N ALA A 528 -6.21 -25.86 -4.07
CA ALA A 528 -6.46 -24.49 -4.52
C ALA A 528 -5.32 -23.53 -4.13
N ALA A 529 -4.73 -23.69 -2.95
CA ALA A 529 -3.57 -22.92 -2.51
C ALA A 529 -2.36 -23.16 -3.41
N ILE A 530 -2.05 -24.42 -3.72
CA ILE A 530 -0.91 -24.79 -4.57
C ILE A 530 -1.10 -24.24 -5.98
N THR A 531 -2.28 -24.40 -6.58
CA THR A 531 -2.61 -23.81 -7.90
C THR A 531 -2.40 -22.30 -7.88
N LEU A 532 -2.92 -21.59 -6.88
CA LEU A 532 -2.72 -20.14 -6.76
C LEU A 532 -1.25 -19.77 -6.58
N PHE A 533 -0.48 -20.52 -5.80
CA PHE A 533 0.95 -20.27 -5.65
C PHE A 533 1.71 -20.49 -6.95
N GLN A 534 1.48 -21.62 -7.63
CA GLN A 534 2.16 -21.97 -8.88
C GLN A 534 1.83 -21.01 -10.01
N ASP A 535 0.54 -20.73 -10.23
CA ASP A 535 0.10 -20.12 -11.47
C ASP A 535 -0.01 -18.60 -11.37
N VAL A 536 -0.14 -18.05 -10.15
CA VAL A 536 -0.44 -16.63 -9.94
C VAL A 536 0.58 -15.96 -9.02
N VAL A 537 0.74 -16.44 -7.80
CA VAL A 537 1.51 -15.72 -6.76
C VAL A 537 3.01 -15.79 -7.04
N LEU A 538 3.59 -16.97 -7.25
CA LEU A 538 5.03 -17.09 -7.48
C LEU A 538 5.46 -16.37 -8.76
N PRO A 539 4.78 -16.50 -9.92
CA PRO A 539 5.12 -15.73 -11.12
C PRO A 539 5.04 -14.21 -10.92
N ALA A 540 4.06 -13.72 -10.13
CA ALA A 540 3.98 -12.29 -9.78
C ALA A 540 5.16 -11.85 -8.91
N ARG A 541 5.57 -12.67 -7.94
CA ARG A 541 6.67 -12.40 -6.99
C ARG A 541 8.05 -12.50 -7.65
N GLU A 542 8.22 -13.42 -8.59
CA GLU A 542 9.42 -13.53 -9.42
C GLU A 542 9.63 -12.28 -10.25
N ARG A 543 8.59 -11.82 -10.95
CA ARG A 543 8.71 -10.60 -11.74
C ARG A 543 8.95 -9.39 -10.85
N PHE A 544 8.38 -9.35 -9.63
CA PHE A 544 8.74 -8.34 -8.64
C PHE A 544 10.23 -8.40 -8.25
N LEU A 545 10.77 -9.60 -8.01
CA LEU A 545 12.20 -9.81 -7.73
C LEU A 545 13.07 -9.35 -8.91
N THR A 546 12.79 -9.78 -10.14
CA THR A 546 13.56 -9.39 -11.34
C THR A 546 13.66 -7.87 -11.47
N ARG A 547 12.61 -7.15 -11.08
CA ARG A 547 12.51 -5.70 -11.25
C ARG A 547 13.08 -4.89 -10.09
N THR A 548 13.00 -5.41 -8.87
CA THR A 548 13.37 -4.66 -7.66
C THR A 548 14.63 -5.18 -6.97
N GLY A 549 15.06 -6.40 -7.29
CA GLY A 549 16.13 -7.12 -6.58
C GLY A 549 15.75 -7.57 -5.17
N ILE A 550 14.48 -7.40 -4.74
CA ILE A 550 14.05 -7.72 -3.37
C ILE A 550 13.46 -9.14 -3.33
N PHE A 551 14.21 -10.09 -2.74
CA PHE A 551 13.85 -11.51 -2.67
C PHE A 551 12.82 -11.87 -1.59
N ASP A 552 12.78 -11.09 -0.51
CA ASP A 552 11.94 -11.30 0.66
C ASP A 552 10.48 -11.74 0.40
N PRO A 553 9.75 -11.11 -0.54
CA PRO A 553 8.37 -11.47 -0.77
C PRO A 553 8.20 -12.78 -1.56
N LEU A 554 9.15 -13.11 -2.44
CA LEU A 554 9.20 -14.41 -3.11
C LEU A 554 9.53 -15.53 -2.12
N ARG A 555 10.54 -15.33 -1.27
CA ARG A 555 10.89 -16.25 -0.17
C ARG A 555 9.68 -16.59 0.70
N THR A 556 8.93 -15.57 1.10
CA THR A 556 7.74 -15.74 1.94
C THR A 556 6.65 -16.54 1.22
N SER A 557 6.47 -16.33 -0.09
CA SER A 557 5.50 -17.09 -0.89
C SER A 557 5.91 -18.54 -1.10
N LEU A 558 7.19 -18.81 -1.38
CA LEU A 558 7.73 -20.17 -1.46
C LEU A 558 7.53 -20.92 -0.14
N GLN A 559 7.82 -20.26 0.99
CA GLN A 559 7.62 -20.79 2.32
C GLN A 559 6.15 -21.13 2.60
N MET A 560 5.19 -20.30 2.16
CA MET A 560 3.75 -20.55 2.32
C MET A 560 3.22 -21.64 1.41
N GLY A 561 3.61 -21.66 0.14
CA GLY A 561 3.25 -22.76 -0.75
C GLY A 561 3.75 -24.10 -0.22
N THR A 562 4.96 -24.12 0.35
CA THR A 562 5.55 -25.34 0.91
C THR A 562 4.67 -25.96 2.00
N VAL A 563 4.07 -25.14 2.88
CA VAL A 563 3.17 -25.64 3.93
C VAL A 563 2.03 -26.47 3.33
N ALA A 564 1.42 -26.00 2.25
CA ALA A 564 0.34 -26.74 1.58
C ALA A 564 0.83 -28.06 0.98
N THR A 565 1.98 -28.04 0.29
CA THR A 565 2.57 -29.25 -0.32
C THR A 565 2.97 -30.29 0.73
N THR A 566 3.49 -29.86 1.88
CA THR A 566 3.82 -30.78 2.99
C THR A 566 2.56 -31.42 3.56
N ALA A 567 1.49 -30.65 3.79
CA ALA A 567 0.23 -31.19 4.30
C ALA A 567 -0.41 -32.21 3.35
N LEU A 568 -0.43 -31.93 2.03
CA LEU A 568 -0.92 -32.90 1.04
C LEU A 568 -0.04 -34.16 0.96
N ALA A 569 1.29 -33.99 1.03
CA ALA A 569 2.21 -35.11 1.01
C ALA A 569 2.01 -36.04 2.23
N GLU A 570 1.82 -35.47 3.43
CA GLU A 570 1.54 -36.24 4.64
C GLU A 570 0.17 -36.92 4.58
N SER A 571 -0.86 -36.24 4.07
CA SER A 571 -2.20 -36.82 3.87
C SER A 571 -2.18 -37.97 2.87
N ALA A 572 -1.52 -37.80 1.72
CA ALA A 572 -1.35 -38.84 0.71
C ALA A 572 -0.57 -40.05 1.25
N ALA A 573 0.51 -39.79 2.00
CA ALA A 573 1.30 -40.86 2.64
C ALA A 573 0.48 -41.63 3.68
N ALA A 574 -0.33 -40.95 4.49
CA ALA A 574 -1.21 -41.58 5.47
C ALA A 574 -2.28 -42.49 4.82
N ARG A 575 -2.70 -42.17 3.59
CA ARG A 575 -3.60 -43.01 2.77
C ARG A 575 -2.89 -44.13 2.00
N GLY A 576 -1.56 -44.20 2.05
CA GLY A 576 -0.75 -45.16 1.29
C GLY A 576 -0.52 -44.79 -0.18
N ASP A 577 -0.88 -43.58 -0.60
CA ASP A 577 -0.66 -43.08 -1.96
C ASP A 577 0.76 -42.53 -2.13
N THR A 578 1.72 -43.45 -2.27
CA THR A 578 3.14 -43.11 -2.37
C THR A 578 3.49 -42.28 -3.61
N GLY A 579 2.69 -42.34 -4.67
CA GLY A 579 2.90 -41.57 -5.90
C GLY A 579 2.65 -40.08 -5.66
N HIS A 580 1.44 -39.74 -5.23
CA HIS A 580 1.08 -38.36 -4.92
C HIS A 580 1.86 -37.80 -3.73
N ALA A 581 2.17 -38.62 -2.72
CA ALA A 581 3.00 -38.19 -1.60
C ALA A 581 4.38 -37.70 -2.07
N ARG A 582 5.03 -38.45 -2.99
CA ARG A 582 6.32 -38.07 -3.57
C ARG A 582 6.22 -36.84 -4.46
N GLU A 583 5.17 -36.74 -5.26
CA GLU A 583 4.92 -35.58 -6.13
C GLU A 583 4.86 -34.28 -5.31
N TRP A 584 4.00 -34.25 -4.29
CA TRP A 584 3.83 -33.08 -3.43
C TRP A 584 5.08 -32.77 -2.62
N ALA A 585 5.72 -33.77 -2.02
CA ALA A 585 6.98 -33.57 -1.30
C ALA A 585 8.10 -33.05 -2.22
N GLY A 586 8.14 -33.48 -3.49
CA GLY A 586 9.08 -32.98 -4.49
C GLY A 586 8.84 -31.54 -4.87
N LEU A 587 7.58 -31.12 -5.01
CA LEU A 587 7.25 -29.73 -5.24
C LEU A 587 7.67 -28.83 -4.06
N GLY A 588 7.33 -29.23 -2.83
CA GLY A 588 7.74 -28.52 -1.62
C GLY A 588 9.25 -28.42 -1.46
N HIS A 589 9.98 -29.51 -1.74
CA HIS A 589 11.45 -29.53 -1.73
C HIS A 589 12.03 -28.50 -2.72
N ARG A 590 11.56 -28.48 -3.97
CA ARG A 590 12.02 -27.50 -4.98
C ARG A 590 11.81 -26.05 -4.52
N TRP A 591 10.67 -25.75 -3.89
CA TRP A 591 10.39 -24.40 -3.40
C TRP A 591 11.29 -23.98 -2.25
N ILE A 592 11.54 -24.86 -1.27
CA ILE A 592 12.45 -24.57 -0.15
C ILE A 592 13.91 -24.52 -0.60
N ALA A 593 14.36 -25.43 -1.46
CA ALA A 593 15.70 -25.42 -2.02
C ALA A 593 15.97 -24.09 -2.74
N ARG A 594 14.99 -23.61 -3.53
CA ARG A 594 15.07 -22.29 -4.17
C ARG A 594 15.13 -21.14 -3.17
N ALA A 595 14.36 -21.19 -2.09
CA ALA A 595 14.44 -20.16 -1.04
C ALA A 595 15.83 -20.16 -0.36
N LEU A 596 16.40 -21.33 -0.09
CA LEU A 596 17.72 -21.50 0.53
C LEU A 596 18.89 -21.15 -0.41
N ALA A 597 18.71 -21.25 -1.73
CA ALA A 597 19.75 -20.87 -2.70
C ALA A 597 20.09 -19.37 -2.64
N ASP A 598 19.14 -18.52 -2.24
CA ASP A 598 19.35 -17.09 -2.10
C ASP A 598 20.23 -16.74 -0.87
N GLU A 599 21.23 -15.86 -1.09
CA GLU A 599 22.19 -15.49 -0.04
C GLU A 599 21.53 -14.68 1.08
N SER A 600 20.52 -13.86 0.80
CA SER A 600 19.82 -13.08 1.84
C SER A 600 19.05 -14.00 2.79
N THR A 601 18.52 -15.11 2.27
CA THR A 601 17.86 -16.14 3.08
C THR A 601 18.87 -16.90 3.95
N ARG A 602 20.04 -17.25 3.41
CA ARG A 602 21.12 -17.88 4.19
C ARG A 602 21.65 -16.96 5.27
N ALA A 603 21.90 -15.69 4.94
CA ALA A 603 22.31 -14.68 5.91
C ALA A 603 21.27 -14.53 7.03
N MET A 604 19.99 -14.41 6.69
CA MET A 604 18.89 -14.39 7.65
C MET A 604 18.87 -15.63 8.56
N CYS A 605 19.12 -16.83 8.03
CA CYS A 605 19.15 -18.06 8.84
C CYS A 605 20.35 -18.12 9.80
N ARG A 606 21.45 -17.44 9.50
CA ARG A 606 22.58 -17.31 10.44
C ARG A 606 22.22 -16.44 11.64
N GLU A 607 21.29 -15.50 11.46
CA GLU A 607 20.74 -14.65 12.52
C GLU A 607 19.66 -15.40 13.33
N SER A 608 19.73 -15.35 14.66
CA SER A 608 18.70 -15.93 15.55
C SER A 608 17.53 -14.96 15.72
N THR A 609 16.79 -14.68 14.65
CA THR A 609 15.63 -13.77 14.64
C THR A 609 14.31 -14.54 14.57
N GLU A 610 13.20 -13.88 14.92
CA GLU A 610 11.88 -14.50 14.79
C GLU A 610 11.60 -14.92 13.35
N ARG A 611 12.08 -14.12 12.39
CA ARG A 611 11.91 -14.36 10.96
C ARG A 611 12.62 -15.65 10.52
N SER A 612 13.84 -15.89 11.01
CA SER A 612 14.59 -17.11 10.70
C SER A 612 13.98 -18.33 11.37
N CYS A 613 13.52 -18.22 12.61
CA CYS A 613 12.76 -19.28 13.30
C CYS A 613 11.49 -19.67 12.51
N ARG A 614 10.66 -18.69 12.10
CA ARG A 614 9.47 -18.97 11.28
C ARG A 614 9.80 -19.63 9.96
N PHE A 615 10.91 -19.24 9.31
CA PHE A 615 11.38 -19.91 8.09
C PHE A 615 11.78 -21.36 8.37
N ALA A 616 12.63 -21.59 9.37
CA ALA A 616 13.08 -22.91 9.78
C ALA A 616 11.92 -23.87 10.10
N LEU A 617 10.93 -23.43 10.87
CA LEU A 617 9.77 -24.23 11.27
C LEU A 617 8.88 -24.67 10.09
N ARG A 618 8.99 -24.01 8.93
CA ARG A 618 8.23 -24.37 7.72
C ARG A 618 9.08 -25.10 6.68
N ALA A 619 10.39 -24.83 6.66
CA ALA A 619 11.33 -25.48 5.75
C ALA A 619 11.77 -26.87 6.25
N ALA A 620 12.04 -27.03 7.56
CA ALA A 620 12.49 -28.31 8.12
C ALA A 620 11.48 -29.47 7.89
N PRO A 621 10.16 -29.30 8.07
CA PRO A 621 9.18 -30.35 7.76
C PRO A 621 9.26 -30.85 6.32
N ALA A 622 9.34 -29.92 5.35
CA ALA A 622 9.37 -30.24 3.93
C ALA A 622 10.65 -30.99 3.54
N LEU A 623 11.81 -30.54 4.03
CA LEU A 623 13.09 -31.22 3.79
C LEU A 623 13.11 -32.63 4.39
N THR A 624 12.61 -32.76 5.62
CA THR A 624 12.53 -34.04 6.35
C THR A 624 11.62 -35.04 5.61
N LEU A 625 10.45 -34.58 5.18
CA LEU A 625 9.49 -35.41 4.44
C LEU A 625 10.01 -35.81 3.05
N ALA A 626 10.73 -34.92 2.37
CA ALA A 626 11.35 -35.24 1.08
C ALA A 626 12.42 -36.33 1.18
N VAL A 627 13.18 -36.37 2.30
CA VAL A 627 14.13 -37.46 2.59
C VAL A 627 13.38 -38.76 2.90
N GLU A 628 12.36 -38.73 3.75
CA GLU A 628 11.55 -39.91 4.10
C GLU A 628 10.91 -40.59 2.89
N LEU A 629 10.48 -39.81 1.89
CA LEU A 629 9.81 -40.32 0.70
C LEU A 629 10.78 -40.64 -0.46
N GLY A 630 12.09 -40.43 -0.27
CA GLY A 630 13.15 -40.70 -1.26
C GLY A 630 13.18 -39.70 -2.42
N VAL A 631 12.65 -38.49 -2.24
CA VAL A 631 12.55 -37.48 -3.31
C VAL A 631 13.85 -36.68 -3.46
N ALA A 632 14.56 -36.43 -2.35
CA ALA A 632 15.82 -35.70 -2.36
C ALA A 632 16.92 -36.42 -3.17
N GLU A 633 16.89 -37.75 -3.27
CA GLU A 633 17.85 -38.53 -4.05
C GLU A 633 17.53 -38.55 -5.54
N ALA A 634 16.24 -38.53 -5.90
CA ALA A 634 15.78 -38.61 -7.29
C ALA A 634 16.02 -37.33 -8.10
N ASN A 635 16.00 -36.16 -7.45
CA ASN A 635 16.19 -34.87 -8.13
C ASN A 635 17.65 -34.61 -8.58
N VAL A 636 18.64 -35.36 -8.06
CA VAL A 636 20.04 -35.30 -8.51
C VAL A 636 20.21 -35.84 -9.94
N ALA A 637 19.28 -36.71 -10.38
CA ALA A 637 19.43 -37.47 -11.60
C ALA A 637 18.65 -36.91 -12.81
N GLY A 638 17.89 -35.81 -12.66
CA GLY A 638 17.02 -35.28 -13.70
C GLY A 638 17.36 -33.83 -14.10
N PRO A 639 17.35 -33.46 -15.41
CA PRO A 639 17.46 -32.08 -15.83
C PRO A 639 16.22 -31.27 -15.38
N ALA A 640 16.42 -30.06 -14.87
CA ALA A 640 15.34 -29.20 -14.39
C ALA A 640 14.33 -28.89 -15.53
N PRO A 641 13.02 -29.12 -15.33
CA PRO A 641 12.00 -28.75 -16.30
C PRO A 641 11.74 -27.24 -16.19
N GLY A 642 12.44 -26.44 -17.00
CA GLY A 642 12.28 -24.99 -17.04
C GLY A 642 13.33 -24.22 -17.85
N ASP A 643 14.52 -24.79 -18.06
CA ASP A 643 15.65 -24.09 -18.71
C ASP A 643 15.58 -24.00 -20.25
N ALA A 644 14.52 -24.50 -20.88
CA ALA A 644 14.39 -24.46 -22.34
C ALA A 644 13.85 -23.12 -22.90
N ALA A 645 13.39 -22.18 -22.05
CA ALA A 645 12.72 -20.96 -22.51
C ALA A 645 13.41 -19.62 -22.14
N ALA A 646 14.55 -19.65 -21.44
CA ALA A 646 15.30 -18.45 -21.05
C ALA A 646 16.73 -18.50 -21.60
N GLY A 647 16.87 -18.33 -22.91
CA GLY A 647 18.16 -18.04 -23.55
C GLY A 647 18.59 -16.60 -23.25
N ASP A 648 19.87 -16.45 -22.90
CA ASP A 648 20.64 -15.20 -22.73
C ASP A 648 20.35 -14.34 -21.48
N ALA A 649 20.81 -14.81 -20.32
CA ALA A 649 21.27 -13.94 -19.24
C ALA A 649 22.56 -14.50 -18.63
N GLU A 650 23.64 -13.73 -18.78
CA GLU A 650 25.03 -14.05 -18.43
C GLU A 650 25.26 -14.57 -17.00
N ALA A 651 26.24 -15.47 -16.93
CA ALA A 651 26.78 -16.14 -15.76
C ALA A 651 27.05 -15.21 -14.56
N ARG A 652 26.23 -15.34 -13.53
CA ARG A 652 26.65 -15.07 -12.15
C ARG A 652 26.79 -16.41 -11.45
N GLY A 653 27.98 -16.68 -10.90
CA GLY A 653 28.26 -17.90 -10.16
C GLY A 653 27.30 -18.10 -8.99
N THR A 654 26.27 -18.91 -9.20
CA THR A 654 25.40 -19.42 -8.15
C THR A 654 26.02 -20.68 -7.56
N ALA A 655 26.10 -20.76 -6.23
CA ALA A 655 26.47 -21.99 -5.54
C ALA A 655 25.54 -23.14 -5.98
N PRO A 656 26.04 -24.38 -6.10
CA PRO A 656 25.21 -25.51 -6.50
C PRO A 656 24.04 -25.68 -5.51
N PRO A 657 22.82 -26.00 -6.00
CA PRO A 657 21.70 -26.32 -5.14
C PRO A 657 22.03 -27.50 -4.19
N PRO A 658 21.33 -27.63 -3.06
CA PRO A 658 21.57 -28.71 -2.10
C PRO A 658 21.10 -30.05 -2.68
N ASP A 659 21.94 -30.65 -3.53
CA ASP A 659 21.47 -31.73 -4.39
C ASP A 659 21.39 -33.09 -3.69
N SER A 660 22.21 -33.41 -2.68
CA SER A 660 22.12 -34.73 -2.03
C SER A 660 21.07 -34.81 -0.90
N ALA A 661 20.52 -36.01 -0.65
CA ALA A 661 19.68 -36.28 0.51
C ALA A 661 20.40 -36.03 1.85
N ALA A 662 21.70 -36.32 1.92
CA ALA A 662 22.55 -35.97 3.05
C ALA A 662 22.58 -34.45 3.28
N ASN A 663 22.73 -33.66 2.22
CA ASN A 663 22.69 -32.20 2.30
C ASN A 663 21.32 -31.69 2.78
N SER A 664 20.22 -32.30 2.32
CA SER A 664 18.86 -31.90 2.75
C SER A 664 18.59 -32.19 4.23
N LEU A 665 19.07 -33.33 4.74
CA LEU A 665 18.93 -33.69 6.16
C LEU A 665 19.81 -32.83 7.06
N ASP A 666 21.03 -32.50 6.61
CA ASP A 666 21.92 -31.58 7.32
C ASP A 666 21.37 -30.15 7.38
N LEU A 667 20.79 -29.67 6.27
CA LEU A 667 20.09 -28.38 6.24
C LEU A 667 18.87 -28.38 7.18
N ALA A 668 18.09 -29.46 7.21
CA ALA A 668 16.97 -29.57 8.14
C ALA A 668 17.45 -29.48 9.61
N ALA A 669 18.54 -30.17 9.94
CA ALA A 669 19.15 -30.11 11.28
C ALA A 669 19.69 -28.72 11.63
N GLU A 670 20.32 -28.04 10.68
CA GLU A 670 20.79 -26.66 10.84
C GLU A 670 19.60 -25.72 11.12
N LEU A 671 18.52 -25.84 10.35
CA LEU A 671 17.31 -25.03 10.54
C LEU A 671 16.65 -25.28 11.90
N VAL A 672 16.56 -26.53 12.37
CA VAL A 672 16.09 -26.84 13.73
C VAL A 672 17.00 -26.17 14.77
N THR A 673 18.31 -26.15 14.55
CA THR A 673 19.27 -25.45 15.42
C THR A 673 19.06 -23.92 15.41
N VAL A 674 18.76 -23.32 14.26
CA VAL A 674 18.38 -21.90 14.15
C VAL A 674 17.15 -21.60 15.01
N ALA A 675 16.11 -22.44 14.90
CA ALA A 675 14.89 -22.27 15.68
C ALA A 675 15.16 -22.38 17.19
N ARG A 676 15.98 -23.37 17.63
CA ARG A 676 16.42 -23.52 19.03
C ARG A 676 17.19 -22.30 19.54
N ARG A 677 18.11 -21.75 18.75
CA ARG A 677 18.89 -20.56 19.15
C ARG A 677 18.01 -19.33 19.34
N TRP A 678 17.01 -19.15 18.48
CA TRP A 678 16.03 -18.08 18.65
C TRP A 678 15.16 -18.32 19.89
N GLU A 679 14.68 -19.55 20.11
CA GLU A 679 13.91 -19.88 21.32
C GLU A 679 14.68 -19.58 22.60
N ALA A 680 15.98 -19.90 22.63
CA ALA A 680 16.84 -19.62 23.78
C ALA A 680 17.12 -18.12 24.00
N SER A 681 17.02 -17.29 22.94
CA SER A 681 17.28 -15.84 23.03
C SER A 681 16.05 -15.03 23.43
N VAL A 682 14.85 -15.62 23.40
CA VAL A 682 13.60 -14.93 23.74
C VAL A 682 13.12 -15.36 25.13
N VAL A 683 12.92 -14.38 26.00
CA VAL A 683 12.44 -14.58 27.37
C VAL A 683 10.90 -14.57 27.40
N THR A 684 10.30 -15.69 27.83
CA THR A 684 8.93 -15.83 28.38
C THR A 684 7.74 -15.38 27.52
N SER A 685 7.32 -16.16 26.52
CA SER A 685 5.99 -16.00 25.87
C SER A 685 5.30 -17.34 25.56
N ALA A 686 3.98 -17.39 25.35
CA ALA A 686 3.27 -18.64 24.97
C ALA A 686 3.61 -19.06 23.54
N GLU A 687 3.94 -18.09 22.69
CA GLU A 687 4.46 -18.35 21.36
C GLU A 687 5.76 -19.15 21.44
N GLN A 688 6.55 -19.00 22.52
CA GLN A 688 7.70 -19.85 22.83
C GLN A 688 7.26 -21.29 23.07
N HIS A 689 6.26 -21.54 23.94
CA HIS A 689 5.82 -22.90 24.21
C HIS A 689 5.20 -23.58 22.97
N ILE A 690 4.56 -22.80 22.09
CA ILE A 690 4.07 -23.32 20.82
C ILE A 690 5.20 -23.83 19.94
N ARG A 691 6.19 -22.96 19.75
CA ARG A 691 7.35 -23.26 18.92
C ARG A 691 8.24 -24.33 19.54
N HIS A 692 8.33 -24.43 20.87
CA HIS A 692 9.11 -25.45 21.56
C HIS A 692 8.73 -26.87 21.15
N GLN A 693 7.43 -27.19 21.20
CA GLN A 693 6.95 -28.52 20.85
C GLN A 693 7.17 -28.86 19.38
N GLU A 694 7.01 -27.87 18.49
CA GLU A 694 7.31 -28.03 17.07
C GLU A 694 8.81 -28.31 16.89
N ILE A 695 9.69 -27.50 17.50
CA ILE A 695 11.14 -27.67 17.48
C ILE A 695 11.54 -29.07 17.96
N GLU A 696 10.99 -29.54 19.08
CA GLU A 696 11.29 -30.86 19.63
C GLU A 696 10.74 -32.02 18.78
N THR A 697 9.60 -31.81 18.14
CA THR A 697 9.04 -32.78 17.18
C THR A 697 9.96 -32.92 15.98
N TRP A 698 10.44 -31.80 15.43
CA TRP A 698 11.33 -31.82 14.26
C TRP A 698 12.74 -32.29 14.61
N SER A 699 13.29 -31.96 15.79
CA SER A 699 14.57 -32.50 16.24
C SER A 699 14.54 -34.02 16.32
N ARG A 700 13.52 -34.59 16.96
CA ARG A 700 13.35 -36.05 17.07
C ARG A 700 13.14 -36.71 15.70
N ARG A 701 12.45 -36.04 14.76
CA ARG A 701 12.26 -36.56 13.39
C ARG A 701 13.59 -36.58 12.63
N VAL A 702 14.36 -35.49 12.69
CA VAL A 702 15.70 -35.39 12.07
C VAL A 702 16.67 -36.42 12.65
N GLU A 703 16.72 -36.57 13.98
CA GLU A 703 17.58 -37.55 14.66
C GLU A 703 17.25 -39.00 14.25
N ARG A 704 15.97 -39.34 14.17
CA ARG A 704 15.52 -40.67 13.71
C ARG A 704 15.93 -40.95 12.26
N LEU A 705 15.91 -39.95 11.38
CA LEU A 705 16.35 -40.13 10.00
C LEU A 705 17.86 -40.22 9.86
N ARG A 706 18.63 -39.51 10.69
CA ARG A 706 20.10 -39.64 10.71
C ARG A 706 20.58 -40.99 11.22
N ALA A 707 19.79 -41.65 12.05
CA ALA A 707 20.09 -42.97 12.58
C ALA A 707 19.75 -44.12 11.61
N ARG A 708 18.93 -43.83 10.58
CA ARG A 708 18.61 -44.77 9.49
C ARG A 708 19.62 -44.59 8.37
#